data_AF-A0A432MK55-F1
#
_entry.id   AF-A0A432MK55-F1
#
_cell.length_a   1.000
_cell.length_b   1.000
_cell.length_c   1.000
_cell.angle_alpha   90.00
_cell.angle_beta   90.00
_cell.angle_gamma   90.00
#
_symmetry.space_group_name_H-M   'P 1'
#
loop_
_entity.id
_entity.type
_entity.pdbx_description
1 polymer ?
#
loop_
_entity_poly.entity_id
_entity_poly.type
_entity_poly.pdbx_seq_one_letter_code
_entity_poly.pdbx_strand_id
1 'polypeptide(L)'
;MTTPLAVLACSLLGLPPILALPSGDGATPLRFESEILPILQARCVRCHGGEATKAGLDLSSIESLLAGGEAGEPGFVAGDPDASLLVDVIESGLMPPDPEGPLPEEEAGRIRAWISSVTEADLDLMPGDGGDTERDRLTLQVFDFFDFKCVDCHGRHGAEGGLDLRTAASALAGGDSGPVLLLDDPEASPLIRRLVADEMPPRQGRFDLSIKPVTEAEIDLLRSWIAAGAPEFPSREVLADDGSDVSESDRSWWAFRTPERPEVPPVAHRDQVDRPIDAFLLARLEESGLAFSPEADRRTLIRRVSFDLTGLPPSPEEIDAFLADDRPDAYERVVDRLLSSPHYGERWAQPWLDAAGFVESEGGDGNDPIRSEYYRYRDYVVRSINDDTPFDRFLVEQLAGDELDDWLAAPELSDEGADALVATGFLRTVVDPTDRPVHNFHPDRQQVLADTVAVVGSSVMGLTIGCARCHSHKYDPISQADYARLSAIFSPAYSPQDWLKPRERLIPLASRAERQAAEEHNAEVDARIAPVRDRSKARFEEAKSLLLDRRLDAVPEGIRADVKAALLLDAEERDPAQTVLAEKYAELGNVSEADLDEAFPDYKEDSERLQAEIEALEAEKIVLPTARALIDAGAEAPPFYLQIRGDAYRRGGEAPPDVPSVLKAAAGDFEVQEPWPGAETTGRRLAFARWLTRPEHPLTSRVFVNRVWQQLFGRGIVATVDNFGRTGSPPSHPELLDWLAVEFVRDGWSLKRLHRLLVTSRAYRQSSAVRTEARAVDPDNVLLWRMPMRRLQAEWIRDATLAASGTLNPRMFGPSSPVVADDDGVVQEAPGFEHARRSLYVLHRRSQPATLLELFDAPRMAPNCLERRTSIVAPQALLLLNGGWIRDQAAALADAVSLDAGPEPALRIERAYLRVLGRPPRPAESARAAEFLQEQALLYRDDAPPCSAPPESEASTESEADRLALVDFCHVLLNAPAFHYLD
;
A
#
# COMPACT_ATOMS: atom_id res chain seq x y z
N MET A 1 24.93 -44.74 18.90
CA MET A 1 25.45 -46.10 19.13
C MET A 1 24.46 -47.08 18.51
N THR A 2 24.69 -47.46 17.25
CA THR A 2 25.22 -48.77 16.79
C THR A 2 24.11 -49.72 16.32
N THR A 3 24.05 -49.85 15.00
CA THR A 3 23.44 -50.90 14.16
C THR A 3 23.86 -52.33 14.56
N PRO A 4 23.22 -53.37 14.00
CA PRO A 4 23.88 -54.07 12.88
C PRO A 4 22.97 -54.58 11.73
N LEU A 5 23.62 -54.73 10.56
CA LEU A 5 23.21 -55.42 9.33
C LEU A 5 23.23 -56.96 9.47
N ALA A 6 22.46 -57.66 8.62
CA ALA A 6 22.93 -58.85 7.89
C ALA A 6 22.10 -59.14 6.62
N VAL A 7 22.81 -59.34 5.51
CA VAL A 7 22.38 -59.72 4.14
C VAL A 7 22.71 -61.21 3.92
N LEU A 8 21.93 -61.95 3.11
CA LEU A 8 22.39 -62.98 2.15
C LEU A 8 21.20 -63.51 1.31
N ALA A 9 21.09 -63.17 0.02
CA ALA A 9 21.52 -63.93 -1.17
C ALA A 9 20.61 -65.11 -1.60
N CYS A 10 20.06 -65.03 -2.82
CA CYS A 10 19.82 -66.20 -3.67
C CYS A 10 19.57 -65.80 -5.13
N SER A 11 20.50 -66.18 -6.01
CA SER A 11 20.36 -66.25 -7.47
C SER A 11 20.28 -67.73 -7.86
N LEU A 12 19.43 -68.09 -8.85
CA LEU A 12 19.72 -69.09 -9.90
C LEU A 12 18.55 -69.26 -10.90
N LEU A 13 18.72 -68.62 -12.06
CA LEU A 13 18.54 -69.06 -13.46
C LEU A 13 17.51 -70.17 -13.83
N GLY A 14 16.70 -69.88 -14.87
CA GLY A 14 16.20 -70.88 -15.81
C GLY A 14 14.94 -70.49 -16.62
N LEU A 15 15.10 -69.74 -17.72
CA LEU A 15 14.06 -69.55 -18.75
C LEU A 15 13.97 -70.77 -19.70
N PRO A 16 12.80 -71.01 -20.30
CA PRO A 16 12.74 -71.27 -21.74
C PRO A 16 11.72 -70.35 -22.47
N PRO A 17 11.83 -70.18 -23.79
CA PRO A 17 11.22 -69.06 -24.52
C PRO A 17 9.84 -69.35 -25.13
N ILE A 18 9.04 -68.28 -25.16
CA ILE A 18 8.09 -67.81 -26.19
C ILE A 18 7.00 -68.78 -26.67
N LEU A 19 5.76 -68.40 -26.36
CA LEU A 19 4.63 -68.44 -27.30
C LEU A 19 3.82 -67.15 -27.11
N ALA A 20 3.96 -66.23 -28.07
CA ALA A 20 3.15 -65.03 -28.17
C ALA A 20 1.72 -65.42 -28.61
N LEU A 21 0.73 -64.83 -27.94
CA LEU A 21 -0.64 -64.71 -28.42
C LEU A 21 -1.04 -63.22 -28.41
N PRO A 22 -1.91 -62.81 -29.34
CA PRO A 22 -1.98 -61.44 -29.84
C PRO A 22 -2.80 -60.54 -28.93
N SER A 23 -2.33 -59.31 -28.74
CA SER A 23 -3.13 -58.18 -28.26
C SER A 23 -3.86 -57.57 -29.45
N GLY A 24 -5.12 -57.95 -29.69
CA GLY A 24 -6.14 -56.99 -30.16
C GLY A 24 -6.74 -56.33 -28.91
N ASP A 25 -7.17 -55.08 -28.86
CA ASP A 25 -7.56 -54.10 -29.87
C ASP A 25 -7.04 -52.72 -29.38
N GLY A 26 -6.70 -51.74 -30.21
CA GLY A 26 -7.59 -51.17 -31.21
C GLY A 26 -8.66 -50.28 -30.57
N ALA A 27 -8.32 -49.46 -29.56
CA ALA A 27 -9.17 -48.32 -29.22
C ALA A 27 -9.05 -47.31 -30.36
N THR A 28 -10.10 -47.19 -31.17
CA THR A 28 -10.24 -46.10 -32.13
C THR A 28 -10.01 -44.78 -31.38
N PRO A 29 -9.10 -43.88 -31.83
CA PRO A 29 -8.95 -42.59 -31.19
C PRO A 29 -10.31 -41.87 -31.18
N LEU A 30 -10.72 -41.41 -29.99
CA LEU A 30 -11.97 -40.69 -29.82
C LEU A 30 -11.91 -39.45 -30.73
N ARG A 31 -12.92 -39.27 -31.58
CA ARG A 31 -12.97 -38.11 -32.49
C ARG A 31 -13.69 -36.96 -31.81
N PHE A 32 -13.05 -35.80 -31.77
CA PHE A 32 -13.60 -34.62 -31.10
C PHE A 32 -15.00 -34.28 -31.60
N GLU A 33 -15.20 -34.19 -32.92
CA GLU A 33 -16.46 -33.70 -33.52
C GLU A 33 -17.66 -34.62 -33.24
N SER A 34 -17.41 -35.93 -33.17
CA SER A 34 -18.50 -36.91 -32.99
C SER A 34 -18.68 -37.36 -31.55
N GLU A 35 -17.66 -37.23 -30.69
CA GLU A 35 -17.67 -37.84 -29.36
C GLU A 35 -17.52 -36.85 -28.21
N ILE A 36 -16.83 -35.72 -28.42
CA ILE A 36 -16.55 -34.74 -27.37
C ILE A 36 -17.36 -33.46 -27.57
N LEU A 37 -17.37 -32.93 -28.79
CA LEU A 37 -18.10 -31.73 -29.14
C LEU A 37 -19.60 -31.82 -28.79
N PRO A 38 -20.32 -32.95 -28.95
CA PRO A 38 -21.71 -33.05 -28.48
C PRO A 38 -21.88 -32.86 -26.97
N ILE A 39 -20.91 -33.32 -26.16
CA ILE A 39 -20.91 -33.14 -24.70
C ILE A 39 -20.71 -31.65 -24.38
N LEU A 40 -19.72 -31.03 -25.04
CA LEU A 40 -19.43 -29.61 -24.87
C LEU A 40 -20.59 -28.75 -25.39
N GLN A 41 -21.24 -29.09 -26.50
CA GLN A 41 -22.38 -28.36 -27.05
C GLN A 41 -23.60 -28.39 -26.14
N ALA A 42 -23.84 -29.51 -25.48
CA ALA A 42 -24.99 -29.65 -24.60
C ALA A 42 -24.85 -28.82 -23.32
N ARG A 43 -23.63 -28.65 -22.80
CA ARG A 43 -23.42 -28.14 -21.43
C ARG A 43 -22.48 -26.94 -21.30
N CYS A 44 -21.57 -26.74 -22.25
CA CYS A 44 -20.47 -25.77 -22.13
C CYS A 44 -20.52 -24.66 -23.20
N VAL A 45 -20.76 -25.00 -24.47
CA VAL A 45 -20.71 -24.07 -25.62
C VAL A 45 -21.72 -22.93 -25.52
N ARG A 46 -22.81 -23.08 -24.77
CA ARG A 46 -23.76 -21.99 -24.51
C ARG A 46 -23.09 -20.75 -23.89
N CYS A 47 -22.08 -20.96 -23.06
CA CYS A 47 -21.30 -19.91 -22.41
C CYS A 47 -19.88 -19.78 -22.97
N HIS A 48 -19.41 -20.79 -23.70
CA HIS A 48 -18.06 -20.92 -24.21
C HIS A 48 -18.09 -21.29 -25.70
N GLY A 49 -18.74 -20.48 -26.54
CA GLY A 49 -18.66 -20.65 -27.99
C GLY A 49 -19.47 -19.66 -28.83
N GLY A 50 -18.98 -19.41 -30.05
CA GLY A 50 -19.57 -18.42 -30.96
C GLY A 50 -19.40 -16.98 -30.44
N GLU A 51 -20.41 -16.13 -30.59
CA GLU A 51 -20.40 -14.72 -30.13
C GLU A 51 -20.51 -14.55 -28.60
N ALA A 52 -20.52 -15.65 -27.82
CA ALA A 52 -20.60 -15.62 -26.36
C ALA A 52 -19.50 -16.51 -25.75
N THR A 53 -18.37 -15.91 -25.40
CA THR A 53 -17.16 -16.59 -24.88
C THR A 53 -16.80 -16.06 -23.49
N LYS A 54 -17.39 -16.63 -22.44
CA LYS A 54 -17.01 -16.30 -21.07
C LYS A 54 -15.54 -16.61 -20.82
N ALA A 55 -14.84 -15.67 -20.19
CA ALA A 55 -13.40 -15.75 -19.94
C ALA A 55 -12.58 -16.01 -21.22
N GLY A 56 -13.07 -15.54 -22.38
CA GLY A 56 -12.43 -15.67 -23.69
C GLY A 56 -12.28 -17.11 -24.20
N LEU A 57 -12.81 -18.12 -23.50
CA LEU A 57 -12.64 -19.53 -23.86
C LEU A 57 -13.76 -20.00 -24.79
N ASP A 58 -13.40 -20.49 -25.98
CA ASP A 58 -14.31 -21.10 -26.96
C ASP A 58 -14.06 -22.62 -27.07
N LEU A 59 -15.10 -23.39 -26.77
CA LEU A 59 -15.11 -24.86 -26.73
C LEU A 59 -15.75 -25.50 -27.98
N SER A 60 -16.04 -24.71 -29.01
CA SER A 60 -16.78 -25.14 -30.21
C SER A 60 -15.91 -25.85 -31.26
N SER A 61 -14.58 -25.73 -31.17
CA SER A 61 -13.62 -26.36 -32.09
C SER A 61 -12.31 -26.73 -31.38
N ILE A 62 -11.56 -27.73 -31.89
CA ILE A 62 -10.23 -28.08 -31.34
C ILE A 62 -9.29 -26.86 -31.37
N GLU A 63 -9.33 -26.09 -32.44
CA GLU A 63 -8.50 -24.89 -32.63
C GLU A 63 -8.76 -23.85 -31.53
N SER A 64 -10.04 -23.57 -31.27
CA SER A 64 -10.47 -22.69 -30.19
C SER A 64 -10.09 -23.23 -28.80
N LEU A 65 -10.20 -24.55 -28.60
CA LEU A 65 -9.73 -25.18 -27.37
C LEU A 65 -8.21 -25.03 -27.21
N LEU A 66 -7.41 -25.16 -28.26
CA LEU A 66 -5.96 -25.01 -28.19
C LEU A 66 -5.54 -23.55 -28.00
N ALA A 67 -6.28 -22.61 -28.60
CA ALA A 67 -6.09 -21.17 -28.38
C ALA A 67 -6.29 -20.78 -26.90
N GLY A 68 -7.16 -21.51 -26.20
CA GLY A 68 -7.44 -21.27 -24.79
C GLY A 68 -8.36 -20.07 -24.57
N GLY A 69 -8.34 -19.51 -23.36
CA GLY A 69 -9.08 -18.30 -23.02
C GLY A 69 -8.20 -17.29 -22.28
N GLU A 70 -8.81 -16.34 -21.57
CA GLU A 70 -8.11 -15.31 -20.76
C GLU A 70 -7.10 -15.89 -19.77
N ALA A 71 -7.29 -17.15 -19.35
CA ALA A 71 -6.37 -17.87 -18.48
C ALA A 71 -4.98 -18.13 -19.12
N GLY A 72 -4.83 -17.92 -20.43
CA GLY A 72 -3.58 -18.05 -21.18
C GLY A 72 -2.99 -19.46 -21.20
N GLU A 73 -3.80 -20.46 -20.85
CA GLU A 73 -3.51 -21.88 -20.99
C GLU A 73 -4.38 -22.46 -22.07
N PRO A 74 -3.87 -23.42 -22.86
CA PRO A 74 -4.71 -24.13 -23.80
C PRO A 74 -5.80 -24.86 -23.00
N GLY A 75 -7.01 -24.89 -23.53
CA GLY A 75 -8.15 -25.63 -23.00
C GLY A 75 -7.80 -27.12 -22.79
N PHE A 76 -6.87 -27.68 -23.56
CA PHE A 76 -6.24 -28.96 -23.26
C PHE A 76 -4.79 -29.02 -23.76
N VAL A 77 -4.00 -29.91 -23.16
CA VAL A 77 -2.65 -30.29 -23.59
C VAL A 77 -2.73 -31.70 -24.15
N ALA A 78 -2.34 -31.87 -25.42
CA ALA A 78 -2.37 -33.17 -26.08
C ALA A 78 -1.57 -34.22 -25.31
N GLY A 79 -2.19 -35.37 -25.02
CA GLY A 79 -1.57 -36.48 -24.30
C GLY A 79 -1.45 -36.28 -22.79
N ASP A 80 -1.69 -35.08 -22.26
CA ASP A 80 -1.58 -34.75 -20.85
C ASP A 80 -2.89 -34.17 -20.29
N PRO A 81 -3.83 -35.03 -19.86
CA PRO A 81 -5.08 -34.57 -19.26
C PRO A 81 -4.88 -33.86 -17.92
N ASP A 82 -3.81 -34.17 -17.17
CA ASP A 82 -3.56 -33.57 -15.86
C ASP A 82 -3.01 -32.14 -15.99
N ALA A 83 -2.37 -31.83 -17.12
CA ALA A 83 -1.96 -30.47 -17.50
C ALA A 83 -3.05 -29.68 -18.27
N SER A 84 -4.24 -30.23 -18.45
CA SER A 84 -5.30 -29.64 -19.27
C SER A 84 -6.32 -28.84 -18.46
N LEU A 85 -6.47 -27.55 -18.77
CA LEU A 85 -7.39 -26.63 -18.07
C LEU A 85 -8.85 -27.16 -18.05
N LEU A 86 -9.33 -27.70 -19.17
CA LEU A 86 -10.69 -28.24 -19.28
C LEU A 86 -10.93 -29.40 -18.29
N VAL A 87 -9.93 -30.23 -18.03
CA VAL A 87 -10.05 -31.34 -17.08
C VAL A 87 -10.07 -30.82 -15.65
N ASP A 88 -9.17 -29.91 -15.32
CA ASP A 88 -9.08 -29.31 -13.99
C ASP A 88 -10.40 -28.62 -13.56
N VAL A 89 -11.00 -27.82 -14.45
CA VAL A 89 -12.26 -27.11 -14.13
C VAL A 89 -13.48 -28.03 -14.06
N ILE A 90 -13.47 -29.17 -14.78
CA ILE A 90 -14.53 -30.19 -14.70
C ILE A 90 -14.41 -30.98 -13.40
N GLU A 91 -13.20 -31.45 -13.06
CA GLU A 91 -12.98 -32.32 -11.89
C GLU A 91 -13.03 -31.58 -10.56
N SER A 92 -12.63 -30.30 -10.54
CA SER A 92 -12.84 -29.42 -9.39
C SER A 92 -14.33 -29.10 -9.15
N GLY A 93 -15.21 -29.47 -10.08
CA GLY A 93 -16.65 -29.20 -10.01
C GLY A 93 -17.00 -27.73 -10.24
N LEU A 94 -16.08 -26.93 -10.78
CA LEU A 94 -16.31 -25.53 -11.11
C LEU A 94 -17.18 -25.37 -12.37
N MET A 95 -17.06 -26.30 -13.32
CA MET A 95 -17.80 -26.29 -14.59
C MET A 95 -18.47 -27.65 -14.87
N PRO A 96 -19.71 -27.67 -15.40
CA PRO A 96 -20.58 -26.52 -15.64
C PRO A 96 -21.25 -26.00 -14.35
N PRO A 97 -21.57 -24.70 -14.22
CA PRO A 97 -22.21 -24.11 -13.05
C PRO A 97 -23.73 -24.38 -13.00
N ASP A 98 -24.17 -25.52 -13.56
CA ASP A 98 -25.56 -25.83 -13.87
C ASP A 98 -26.34 -26.27 -12.60
N PRO A 99 -27.60 -25.81 -12.39
CA PRO A 99 -28.47 -26.32 -11.32
C PRO A 99 -28.72 -27.83 -11.35
N GLU A 100 -28.46 -28.52 -12.46
CA GLU A 100 -28.56 -29.98 -12.58
C GLU A 100 -27.35 -30.75 -11.99
N GLY A 101 -26.28 -30.06 -11.58
CA GLY A 101 -25.09 -30.65 -10.94
C GLY A 101 -23.88 -30.80 -11.87
N PRO A 102 -22.74 -31.31 -11.36
CA PRO A 102 -21.50 -31.44 -12.12
C PRO A 102 -21.64 -32.41 -13.29
N LEU A 103 -20.72 -32.31 -14.26
CA LEU A 103 -20.69 -33.20 -15.42
C LEU A 103 -20.66 -34.68 -14.95
N PRO A 104 -21.51 -35.56 -15.50
CA PRO A 104 -21.49 -36.98 -15.15
C PRO A 104 -20.10 -37.59 -15.31
N GLU A 105 -19.69 -38.45 -14.36
CA GLU A 105 -18.35 -39.06 -14.32
C GLU A 105 -17.99 -39.80 -15.63
N GLU A 106 -18.99 -40.37 -16.31
CA GLU A 106 -18.83 -41.00 -17.63
C GLU A 106 -18.48 -39.98 -18.73
N GLU A 107 -19.14 -38.81 -18.75
CA GLU A 107 -18.89 -37.74 -19.73
C GLU A 107 -17.53 -37.07 -19.47
N ALA A 108 -17.20 -36.80 -18.21
CA ALA A 108 -15.89 -36.29 -17.79
C ALA A 108 -14.77 -37.28 -18.14
N GLY A 109 -14.97 -38.57 -17.87
CA GLY A 109 -14.04 -39.63 -18.21
C GLY A 109 -13.78 -39.75 -19.71
N ARG A 110 -14.80 -39.49 -20.56
CA ARG A 110 -14.63 -39.47 -22.02
C ARG A 110 -13.79 -38.28 -22.50
N ILE A 111 -13.99 -37.09 -21.93
CA ILE A 111 -13.17 -35.90 -22.24
C ILE A 111 -11.71 -36.16 -21.86
N ARG A 112 -11.46 -36.67 -20.65
CA ARG A 112 -10.13 -37.04 -20.17
C ARG A 112 -9.46 -38.08 -21.07
N ALA A 113 -10.19 -39.15 -21.42
CA ALA A 113 -9.68 -40.21 -22.28
C ALA A 113 -9.36 -39.71 -23.71
N TRP A 114 -10.16 -38.78 -24.23
CA TRP A 114 -9.87 -38.14 -25.52
C TRP A 114 -8.56 -37.38 -25.44
N ILE A 115 -8.38 -36.51 -24.44
CA ILE A 115 -7.15 -35.73 -24.27
C ILE A 115 -5.91 -36.62 -24.16
N SER A 116 -5.98 -37.69 -23.37
CA SER A 116 -4.89 -38.68 -23.27
C SER A 116 -4.56 -39.38 -24.59
N SER A 117 -5.52 -39.45 -25.51
CA SER A 117 -5.36 -40.15 -26.79
C SER A 117 -4.88 -39.25 -27.94
N VAL A 118 -4.98 -37.92 -27.81
CA VAL A 118 -4.52 -36.98 -28.82
C VAL A 118 -3.00 -36.85 -28.75
N THR A 119 -2.32 -37.02 -29.88
CA THR A 119 -0.87 -36.76 -30.01
C THR A 119 -0.60 -35.44 -30.72
N GLU A 120 0.59 -34.85 -30.54
CA GLU A 120 0.99 -33.65 -31.30
C GLU A 120 0.92 -33.88 -32.82
N ALA A 121 1.25 -35.09 -33.28
CA ALA A 121 1.11 -35.48 -34.69
C ALA A 121 -0.36 -35.52 -35.18
N ASP A 122 -1.33 -35.75 -34.30
CA ASP A 122 -2.75 -35.67 -34.63
C ASP A 122 -3.22 -34.22 -34.76
N LEU A 123 -2.59 -33.28 -34.05
CA LEU A 123 -2.83 -31.84 -34.18
C LEU A 123 -2.27 -31.31 -35.50
N ASP A 124 -1.08 -31.75 -35.90
CA ASP A 124 -0.41 -31.38 -37.17
C ASP A 124 -1.17 -31.84 -38.43
N LEU A 125 -1.98 -32.90 -38.31
CA LEU A 125 -2.76 -33.46 -39.41
C LEU A 125 -4.16 -32.83 -39.56
N MET A 126 -4.54 -31.92 -38.66
CA MET A 126 -5.83 -31.22 -38.73
C MET A 126 -5.74 -30.06 -39.71
N PRO A 127 -6.77 -29.82 -40.55
CA PRO A 127 -6.79 -28.68 -41.46
C PRO A 127 -7.07 -27.42 -40.63
N GLY A 128 -6.00 -26.81 -40.12
CA GLY A 128 -6.00 -25.50 -39.48
C GLY A 128 -4.82 -24.69 -39.99
N ASP A 129 -4.92 -23.38 -39.90
CA ASP A 129 -3.92 -22.36 -40.27
C ASP A 129 -2.64 -22.39 -39.38
N GLY A 130 -2.31 -23.55 -38.79
CA GLY A 130 -1.49 -23.68 -37.58
C GLY A 130 0.02 -23.53 -37.74
N GLY A 131 0.51 -23.16 -38.92
CA GLY A 131 1.93 -22.81 -39.08
C GLY A 131 2.28 -21.44 -38.47
N ASP A 132 1.32 -20.52 -38.44
CA ASP A 132 1.53 -19.16 -37.94
C ASP A 132 1.41 -19.09 -36.40
N THR A 133 0.59 -19.91 -35.74
CA THR A 133 0.36 -19.83 -34.28
C THR A 133 1.51 -20.35 -33.41
N GLU A 134 2.18 -21.45 -33.76
CA GLU A 134 3.36 -21.92 -33.03
C GLU A 134 4.53 -20.97 -33.21
N ARG A 135 4.70 -20.48 -34.45
CA ARG A 135 5.69 -19.47 -34.79
C ARG A 135 5.46 -18.16 -34.03
N ASP A 136 4.22 -17.71 -33.93
CA ASP A 136 3.84 -16.52 -33.17
C ASP A 136 4.13 -16.70 -31.68
N ARG A 137 3.82 -17.87 -31.11
CA ARG A 137 4.12 -18.18 -29.71
C ARG A 137 5.62 -18.13 -29.41
N LEU A 138 6.44 -18.79 -30.22
CA LEU A 138 7.90 -18.75 -30.12
C LEU A 138 8.40 -17.30 -30.16
N THR A 139 7.87 -16.52 -31.10
CA THR A 139 8.30 -15.14 -31.34
C THR A 139 7.90 -14.20 -30.20
N LEU A 140 6.72 -14.38 -29.61
CA LEU A 140 6.29 -13.67 -28.40
C LEU A 140 7.13 -14.01 -27.17
N GLN A 141 7.54 -15.27 -27.01
CA GLN A 141 8.42 -15.68 -25.91
C GLN A 141 9.82 -15.06 -26.04
N VAL A 142 10.34 -14.93 -27.26
CA VAL A 142 11.62 -14.24 -27.52
C VAL A 142 11.49 -12.73 -27.29
N PHE A 143 10.39 -12.12 -27.70
CA PHE A 143 10.11 -10.72 -27.38
C PHE A 143 10.13 -10.48 -25.87
N ASP A 144 9.41 -11.29 -25.09
CA ASP A 144 9.38 -11.17 -23.63
C ASP A 144 10.79 -11.38 -23.03
N PHE A 145 11.57 -12.35 -23.54
CA PHE A 145 12.95 -12.57 -23.12
C PHE A 145 13.81 -11.31 -23.33
N PHE A 146 13.79 -10.72 -24.53
CA PHE A 146 14.59 -9.54 -24.83
C PHE A 146 14.13 -8.34 -23.99
N ASP A 147 12.82 -8.11 -23.86
CA ASP A 147 12.30 -6.99 -23.10
C ASP A 147 12.64 -7.08 -21.60
N PHE A 148 12.65 -8.28 -21.01
CA PHE A 148 12.97 -8.45 -19.59
C PHE A 148 14.47 -8.50 -19.25
N LYS A 149 15.35 -8.79 -20.21
CA LYS A 149 16.77 -9.04 -19.91
C LYS A 149 17.76 -8.24 -20.75
N CYS A 150 17.35 -7.67 -21.87
CA CYS A 150 18.28 -7.13 -22.87
C CYS A 150 17.95 -5.70 -23.30
N VAL A 151 16.68 -5.34 -23.41
CA VAL A 151 16.22 -4.06 -23.96
C VAL A 151 16.59 -2.87 -23.09
N ASP A 152 16.79 -3.06 -21.78
CA ASP A 152 17.26 -1.99 -20.89
C ASP A 152 18.57 -1.36 -21.40
N CYS A 153 19.53 -2.16 -21.86
CA CYS A 153 20.82 -1.71 -22.40
C CYS A 153 20.89 -1.66 -23.94
N HIS A 154 20.14 -2.54 -24.62
CA HIS A 154 20.15 -2.69 -26.08
C HIS A 154 18.77 -2.34 -26.67
N GLY A 155 18.30 -1.13 -26.41
CA GLY A 155 17.05 -0.62 -26.95
C GLY A 155 16.58 0.67 -26.28
N ARG A 156 15.98 0.55 -25.08
CA ARG A 156 15.13 1.60 -24.49
C ARG A 156 15.92 2.76 -23.88
N HIS A 157 16.92 2.48 -23.05
CA HIS A 157 17.74 3.52 -22.40
C HIS A 157 19.06 3.80 -23.12
N GLY A 158 19.28 3.13 -24.25
CA GLY A 158 20.48 3.24 -25.07
C GLY A 158 20.59 2.07 -26.02
N ALA A 159 21.46 2.19 -27.02
CA ALA A 159 21.84 1.10 -27.90
C ALA A 159 23.33 0.81 -27.66
N GLU A 160 23.65 0.18 -26.53
CA GLU A 160 25.05 -0.16 -26.22
C GLU A 160 25.64 -0.99 -27.37
N GLY A 161 26.81 -0.56 -27.85
CA GLY A 161 27.43 -1.13 -29.04
C GLY A 161 26.58 -1.02 -30.32
N GLY A 162 25.70 -0.02 -30.41
CA GLY A 162 24.83 0.25 -31.55
C GLY A 162 23.70 -0.77 -31.76
N LEU A 163 23.48 -1.68 -30.80
CA LEU A 163 22.51 -2.77 -30.92
C LEU A 163 21.14 -2.40 -30.33
N ASP A 164 20.07 -2.67 -31.06
CA ASP A 164 18.67 -2.52 -30.62
C ASP A 164 17.90 -3.84 -30.81
N LEU A 165 17.36 -4.39 -29.73
CA LEU A 165 16.67 -5.68 -29.67
C LEU A 165 15.14 -5.54 -29.51
N ARG A 166 14.58 -4.32 -29.66
CA ARG A 166 13.14 -4.09 -29.54
C ARG A 166 12.32 -4.66 -30.71
N THR A 167 12.96 -4.90 -31.85
CA THR A 167 12.34 -5.52 -33.04
C THR A 167 13.27 -6.59 -33.61
N ALA A 168 12.71 -7.59 -34.29
CA ALA A 168 13.51 -8.58 -35.00
C ALA A 168 14.32 -7.91 -36.12
N ALA A 169 13.71 -6.95 -36.83
CA ALA A 169 14.39 -6.17 -37.87
C ALA A 169 15.63 -5.43 -37.34
N SER A 170 15.55 -4.81 -36.16
CA SER A 170 16.70 -4.14 -35.54
C SER A 170 17.75 -5.13 -35.04
N ALA A 171 17.32 -6.28 -34.47
CA ALA A 171 18.24 -7.33 -34.07
C ALA A 171 19.01 -7.91 -35.27
N LEU A 172 18.35 -8.05 -36.44
CA LEU A 172 18.96 -8.50 -37.70
C LEU A 172 19.91 -7.46 -38.29
N ALA A 173 19.64 -6.16 -38.11
CA ALA A 173 20.53 -5.09 -38.55
C ALA A 173 21.90 -5.15 -37.84
N GLY A 174 21.94 -5.69 -36.62
CA GLY A 174 23.15 -5.83 -35.82
C GLY A 174 23.55 -4.52 -35.12
N GLY A 175 24.78 -4.49 -34.60
CA GLY A 175 25.35 -3.31 -33.94
C GLY A 175 26.65 -2.85 -34.57
N ASP A 176 27.41 -2.03 -33.86
CA ASP A 176 28.70 -1.47 -34.29
C ASP A 176 29.74 -2.54 -34.65
N SER A 177 29.61 -3.74 -34.06
CA SER A 177 30.47 -4.90 -34.34
C SER A 177 30.00 -5.76 -35.54
N GLY A 178 28.94 -5.34 -36.24
CA GLY A 178 28.33 -6.07 -37.36
C GLY A 178 27.12 -6.92 -36.94
N PRO A 179 26.71 -7.90 -37.79
CA PRO A 179 25.55 -8.75 -37.53
C PRO A 179 25.70 -9.56 -36.24
N VAL A 180 24.68 -9.56 -35.40
CA VAL A 180 24.67 -10.33 -34.14
C VAL A 180 23.95 -11.68 -34.25
N LEU A 181 23.16 -11.86 -35.32
CA LEU A 181 22.43 -13.08 -35.67
C LEU A 181 22.99 -13.67 -36.97
N LEU A 182 23.28 -14.96 -36.98
CA LEU A 182 23.65 -15.73 -38.17
C LEU A 182 22.56 -16.77 -38.43
N LEU A 183 21.66 -16.47 -39.37
CA LEU A 183 20.48 -17.31 -39.63
C LEU A 183 20.82 -18.73 -40.10
N ASP A 184 21.90 -18.88 -40.86
CA ASP A 184 22.35 -20.18 -41.39
C ASP A 184 23.09 -21.03 -40.33
N ASP A 185 23.55 -20.42 -39.23
CA ASP A 185 24.30 -21.08 -38.16
C ASP A 185 24.01 -20.40 -36.82
N PRO A 186 22.87 -20.75 -36.17
CA PRO A 186 22.46 -20.15 -34.89
C PRO A 186 23.54 -20.26 -33.80
N GLU A 187 24.28 -21.37 -33.72
CA GLU A 187 25.36 -21.56 -32.74
C GLU A 187 26.56 -20.63 -32.97
N ALA A 188 26.82 -20.27 -34.23
CA ALA A 188 27.86 -19.31 -34.55
C ALA A 188 27.44 -17.85 -34.31
N SER A 189 26.16 -17.59 -34.05
CA SER A 189 25.64 -16.22 -33.83
C SER A 189 26.38 -15.55 -32.66
N PRO A 190 26.96 -14.35 -32.86
CA PRO A 190 27.64 -13.61 -31.79
C PRO A 190 26.78 -13.41 -30.53
N LEU A 191 25.48 -13.19 -30.69
CA LEU A 191 24.54 -13.13 -29.57
C LEU A 191 24.59 -14.42 -28.73
N ILE A 192 24.35 -15.58 -29.34
CA ILE A 192 24.35 -16.89 -28.65
C ILE A 192 25.70 -17.15 -27.98
N ARG A 193 26.82 -16.88 -28.67
CA ARG A 193 28.17 -17.08 -28.09
C ARG A 193 28.39 -16.27 -26.81
N ARG A 194 27.96 -15.01 -26.78
CA ARG A 194 28.07 -14.15 -25.59
C ARG A 194 27.16 -14.61 -24.45
N LEU A 195 25.95 -15.10 -24.77
CA LEU A 195 25.04 -15.67 -23.78
C LEU A 195 25.60 -16.96 -23.17
N VAL A 196 26.13 -17.88 -23.99
CA VAL A 196 26.75 -19.14 -23.54
C VAL A 196 28.02 -18.90 -22.73
N ALA A 197 28.81 -17.88 -23.10
CA ALA A 197 29.97 -17.45 -22.32
C ALA A 197 29.58 -16.74 -21.00
N ASP A 198 28.28 -16.45 -20.79
CA ASP A 198 27.75 -15.65 -19.68
C ASP A 198 28.45 -14.29 -19.59
N GLU A 199 28.75 -13.71 -20.75
CA GLU A 199 29.28 -12.35 -20.92
C GLU A 199 28.15 -11.31 -20.99
N MET A 200 26.94 -11.75 -21.35
CA MET A 200 25.75 -10.91 -21.49
C MET A 200 24.52 -11.59 -20.86
N PRO A 201 23.74 -10.90 -20.02
CA PRO A 201 24.06 -9.63 -19.37
C PRO A 201 25.36 -9.75 -18.53
N PRO A 202 26.21 -8.70 -18.46
CA PRO A 202 27.52 -8.79 -17.83
C PRO A 202 27.46 -9.32 -16.40
N ARG A 203 28.26 -10.35 -16.08
CA ARG A 203 28.29 -10.94 -14.72
C ARG A 203 28.44 -9.89 -13.62
N GLN A 204 29.34 -8.94 -13.87
CA GLN A 204 29.56 -7.79 -13.01
C GLN A 204 28.49 -6.74 -13.30
N GLY A 205 27.75 -6.32 -12.27
CA GLY A 205 26.67 -5.33 -12.39
C GLY A 205 25.29 -5.89 -12.74
N ARG A 206 25.15 -7.12 -13.29
CA ARG A 206 23.83 -7.74 -13.58
C ARG A 206 22.89 -7.74 -12.36
N PHE A 207 23.43 -8.02 -11.18
CA PHE A 207 22.65 -8.01 -9.94
C PHE A 207 22.17 -6.61 -9.57
N ASP A 208 23.02 -5.59 -9.73
CA ASP A 208 22.67 -4.20 -9.43
C ASP A 208 21.56 -3.67 -10.36
N LEU A 209 21.52 -4.19 -11.59
CA LEU A 209 20.45 -3.97 -12.57
C LEU A 209 19.20 -4.81 -12.34
N SER A 210 19.21 -5.72 -11.35
CA SER A 210 18.08 -6.60 -11.03
C SER A 210 17.67 -7.51 -12.19
N ILE A 211 18.63 -7.96 -13.00
CA ILE A 211 18.40 -8.88 -14.13
C ILE A 211 18.80 -10.30 -13.72
N LYS A 212 17.94 -11.28 -14.01
CA LYS A 212 18.22 -12.69 -13.74
C LYS A 212 19.22 -13.28 -14.74
N PRO A 213 20.09 -14.23 -14.34
CA PRO A 213 20.93 -14.97 -15.26
C PRO A 213 20.11 -15.60 -16.40
N VAL A 214 20.71 -15.71 -17.57
CA VAL A 214 20.11 -16.41 -18.71
C VAL A 214 20.26 -17.92 -18.50
N THR A 215 19.18 -18.66 -18.73
CA THR A 215 19.14 -20.12 -18.57
C THR A 215 19.37 -20.82 -19.92
N GLU A 216 19.81 -22.07 -19.90
CA GLU A 216 20.01 -22.84 -21.15
C GLU A 216 18.71 -22.93 -21.97
N ALA A 217 17.56 -23.09 -21.32
CA ALA A 217 16.26 -23.13 -22.00
C ALA A 217 15.93 -21.82 -22.72
N GLU A 218 16.32 -20.67 -22.17
CA GLU A 218 16.16 -19.37 -22.84
C GLU A 218 17.12 -19.23 -24.01
N ILE A 219 18.34 -19.80 -23.93
CA ILE A 219 19.28 -19.83 -25.06
C ILE A 219 18.72 -20.74 -26.18
N ASP A 220 18.16 -21.90 -25.83
CA ASP A 220 17.51 -22.81 -26.78
C ASP A 220 16.30 -22.19 -27.47
N LEU A 221 15.55 -21.36 -26.75
CA LEU A 221 14.46 -20.56 -27.31
C LEU A 221 14.97 -19.60 -28.40
N LEU A 222 16.07 -18.88 -28.12
CA LEU A 222 16.69 -17.99 -29.09
C LEU A 222 17.26 -18.75 -30.30
N ARG A 223 17.90 -19.90 -30.08
CA ARG A 223 18.38 -20.76 -31.17
C ARG A 223 17.24 -21.15 -32.11
N SER A 224 16.11 -21.56 -31.55
CA SER A 224 14.90 -21.93 -32.30
C SER A 224 14.35 -20.76 -33.10
N TRP A 225 14.28 -19.57 -32.50
CA TRP A 225 13.82 -18.37 -33.20
C TRP A 225 14.76 -17.91 -34.33
N ILE A 226 16.07 -17.97 -34.12
CA ILE A 226 17.07 -17.68 -35.17
C ILE A 226 16.95 -18.71 -36.31
N ALA A 227 16.82 -20.00 -35.98
CA ALA A 227 16.63 -21.07 -36.96
C ALA A 227 15.33 -20.92 -37.77
N ALA A 228 14.28 -20.36 -37.17
CA ALA A 228 13.02 -20.00 -37.83
C ALA A 228 13.13 -18.73 -38.72
N GLY A 229 14.33 -18.18 -38.87
CA GLY A 229 14.62 -17.01 -39.69
C GLY A 229 14.43 -15.69 -38.96
N ALA A 230 14.42 -15.69 -37.61
CA ALA A 230 14.18 -14.52 -36.77
C ALA A 230 12.91 -13.73 -37.20
N PRO A 231 11.73 -14.37 -37.21
CA PRO A 231 10.47 -13.70 -37.55
C PRO A 231 10.23 -12.48 -36.66
N GLU A 232 9.57 -11.47 -37.24
CA GLU A 232 9.23 -10.22 -36.56
C GLU A 232 8.25 -10.44 -35.41
N PHE A 233 8.39 -9.65 -34.35
CA PHE A 233 7.52 -9.75 -33.18
C PHE A 233 6.08 -9.37 -33.55
N PRO A 234 5.10 -10.28 -33.42
CA PRO A 234 3.72 -9.96 -33.77
C PRO A 234 3.16 -8.94 -32.78
N SER A 235 2.24 -8.09 -33.24
CA SER A 235 1.45 -7.25 -32.36
C SER A 235 0.54 -8.12 -31.49
N ARG A 236 0.54 -7.88 -30.18
CA ARG A 236 -0.40 -8.55 -29.27
C ARG A 236 -1.82 -8.03 -29.53
N GLU A 237 -2.80 -8.90 -29.33
CA GLU A 237 -4.22 -8.52 -29.40
C GLU A 237 -4.49 -7.38 -28.40
N VAL A 238 -5.17 -6.33 -28.85
CA VAL A 238 -5.61 -5.24 -27.98
C VAL A 238 -6.89 -5.69 -27.30
N LEU A 239 -6.88 -5.72 -25.96
CA LEU A 239 -8.02 -6.11 -25.15
C LEU A 239 -9.16 -5.11 -25.37
N ALA A 240 -10.20 -5.58 -26.06
CA ALA A 240 -11.39 -4.81 -26.34
C ALA A 240 -12.30 -4.72 -25.10
N ASP A 241 -13.08 -3.65 -25.05
CA ASP A 241 -14.22 -3.50 -24.14
C ASP A 241 -15.50 -3.65 -24.92
N ASP A 242 -15.89 -4.90 -25.19
CA ASP A 242 -17.15 -5.17 -25.86
C ASP A 242 -18.33 -5.28 -24.86
N GLY A 243 -18.05 -5.17 -23.56
CA GLY A 243 -19.04 -5.25 -22.49
C GLY A 243 -19.77 -6.60 -22.41
N SER A 244 -19.29 -7.63 -23.12
CA SER A 244 -19.93 -8.95 -23.25
C SER A 244 -19.94 -9.72 -21.92
N ASP A 245 -18.95 -9.48 -21.07
CA ASP A 245 -18.83 -10.11 -19.75
C ASP A 245 -19.74 -9.50 -18.67
N VAL A 246 -20.38 -8.36 -18.95
CA VAL A 246 -21.27 -7.68 -18.00
C VAL A 246 -22.73 -7.88 -18.42
N SER A 247 -23.49 -8.63 -17.62
CA SER A 247 -24.92 -8.83 -17.84
C SER A 247 -25.77 -7.66 -17.34
N GLU A 248 -27.03 -7.58 -17.78
CA GLU A 248 -27.97 -6.59 -17.24
C GLU A 248 -28.20 -6.77 -15.73
N SER A 249 -28.14 -8.02 -15.23
CA SER A 249 -28.25 -8.31 -13.81
C SER A 249 -27.09 -7.75 -13.00
N ASP A 250 -25.89 -7.71 -13.59
CA ASP A 250 -24.70 -7.09 -12.99
C ASP A 250 -24.89 -5.58 -12.87
N ARG A 251 -25.31 -4.91 -13.96
CA ARG A 251 -25.61 -3.47 -13.98
C ARG A 251 -26.74 -3.07 -13.02
N SER A 252 -27.69 -3.98 -12.78
CA SER A 252 -28.82 -3.74 -11.87
C SER A 252 -28.46 -3.82 -10.37
N TRP A 253 -27.24 -4.24 -10.01
CA TRP A 253 -26.81 -4.30 -8.62
C TRP A 253 -26.88 -2.92 -7.97
N TRP A 254 -27.41 -2.85 -6.74
CA TRP A 254 -27.79 -1.59 -6.11
C TRP A 254 -26.64 -0.57 -6.07
N ALA A 255 -25.40 -1.01 -5.85
CA ALA A 255 -24.22 -0.16 -5.72
C ALA A 255 -23.66 0.33 -7.06
N PHE A 256 -24.02 -0.30 -8.19
CA PHE A 256 -23.54 0.06 -9.53
C PHE A 256 -24.52 0.96 -10.29
N ARG A 257 -25.69 1.23 -9.72
CA ARG A 257 -26.66 2.19 -10.27
C ARG A 257 -26.36 3.59 -9.77
N THR A 258 -26.60 4.58 -10.61
CA THR A 258 -26.57 6.01 -10.21
C THR A 258 -27.43 6.23 -8.96
N PRO A 259 -26.93 6.92 -7.93
CA PRO A 259 -27.71 7.22 -6.73
C PRO A 259 -28.84 8.19 -7.05
N GLU A 260 -30.04 7.85 -6.61
CA GLU A 260 -31.22 8.71 -6.71
C GLU A 260 -31.49 9.34 -5.35
N ARG A 261 -32.03 10.57 -5.33
CA ARG A 261 -32.41 11.21 -4.07
C ARG A 261 -33.83 10.77 -3.67
N PRO A 262 -34.02 9.89 -2.68
CA PRO A 262 -35.36 9.48 -2.27
C PRO A 262 -36.10 10.62 -1.57
N GLU A 263 -37.42 10.54 -1.58
CA GLU A 263 -38.26 11.41 -0.75
C GLU A 263 -38.09 11.05 0.74
N VAL A 264 -38.17 12.06 1.61
CA VAL A 264 -38.08 11.83 3.05
C VAL A 264 -39.34 11.08 3.51
N PRO A 265 -39.22 9.91 4.16
CA PRO A 265 -40.36 9.05 4.45
C PRO A 265 -41.29 9.69 5.50
N PRO A 266 -42.61 9.48 5.38
CA PRO A 266 -43.55 9.88 6.42
C PRO A 266 -43.42 8.96 7.65
N VAL A 267 -43.33 9.55 8.83
CA VAL A 267 -43.26 8.83 10.12
C VAL A 267 -44.42 9.20 11.04
N ALA A 268 -44.79 8.30 11.95
CA ALA A 268 -45.85 8.53 12.93
C ALA A 268 -45.42 9.53 14.00
N HIS A 269 -44.20 9.40 14.51
CA HIS A 269 -43.63 10.22 15.58
C HIS A 269 -42.81 11.39 15.04
N ARG A 270 -43.48 12.31 14.32
CA ARG A 270 -42.83 13.49 13.70
C ARG A 270 -42.12 14.41 14.71
N ASP A 271 -42.50 14.36 15.98
CA ASP A 271 -41.87 15.08 17.08
C ASP A 271 -40.44 14.59 17.39
N GLN A 272 -40.05 13.42 16.88
CA GLN A 272 -38.70 12.86 17.01
C GLN A 272 -37.80 13.11 15.79
N VAL A 273 -38.25 13.92 14.82
CA VAL A 273 -37.51 14.22 13.59
C VAL A 273 -36.97 15.65 13.66
N ASP A 274 -35.69 15.80 13.96
CA ASP A 274 -35.00 17.10 13.93
C ASP A 274 -34.41 17.37 12.53
N ARG A 275 -33.93 16.31 11.86
CA ARG A 275 -33.31 16.34 10.53
C ARG A 275 -33.91 15.27 9.61
N PRO A 276 -33.81 15.40 8.27
CA PRO A 276 -34.28 14.37 7.35
C PRO A 276 -33.74 12.95 7.62
N ILE A 277 -32.48 12.85 8.07
CA ILE A 277 -31.86 11.55 8.41
C ILE A 277 -32.61 10.83 9.53
N ASP A 278 -33.19 11.58 10.47
CA ASP A 278 -33.93 11.03 11.59
C ASP A 278 -35.22 10.36 11.10
N ALA A 279 -35.85 10.89 10.05
CA ALA A 279 -37.05 10.30 9.46
C ALA A 279 -36.75 8.94 8.80
N PHE A 280 -35.64 8.81 8.07
CA PHE A 280 -35.25 7.53 7.45
C PHE A 280 -34.97 6.43 8.48
N LEU A 281 -34.27 6.77 9.57
CA LEU A 281 -34.01 5.85 10.66
C LEU A 281 -35.30 5.53 11.43
N LEU A 282 -36.10 6.55 11.76
CA LEU A 282 -37.32 6.39 12.52
C LEU A 282 -38.37 5.56 11.78
N ALA A 283 -38.47 5.69 10.46
CA ALA A 283 -39.35 4.84 9.65
C ALA A 283 -39.04 3.34 9.87
N ARG A 284 -37.75 2.96 9.81
CA ARG A 284 -37.31 1.58 10.06
C ARG A 284 -37.47 1.13 11.51
N LEU A 285 -37.29 2.05 12.47
CA LEU A 285 -37.55 1.79 13.87
C LEU A 285 -39.05 1.52 14.11
N GLU A 286 -39.93 2.36 13.58
CA GLU A 286 -41.39 2.24 13.71
C GLU A 286 -41.91 0.93 13.10
N GLU A 287 -41.40 0.53 11.93
CA GLU A 287 -41.68 -0.77 11.31
C GLU A 287 -41.36 -1.96 12.23
N SER A 288 -40.34 -1.80 13.09
CA SER A 288 -39.90 -2.80 14.06
C SER A 288 -40.54 -2.61 15.45
N GLY A 289 -41.47 -1.67 15.60
CA GLY A 289 -42.10 -1.34 16.89
C GLY A 289 -41.17 -0.65 17.88
N LEU A 290 -40.10 -0.02 17.39
CA LEU A 290 -39.11 0.72 18.15
C LEU A 290 -39.24 2.24 17.94
N ALA A 291 -38.53 2.99 18.77
CA ALA A 291 -38.35 4.44 18.66
C ALA A 291 -36.93 4.80 19.10
N PHE A 292 -36.52 6.05 18.89
CA PHE A 292 -35.24 6.53 19.40
C PHE A 292 -35.19 6.48 20.93
N SER A 293 -33.99 6.27 21.46
CA SER A 293 -33.75 6.42 22.89
C SER A 293 -33.77 7.90 23.30
N PRO A 294 -33.95 8.20 24.60
CA PRO A 294 -33.86 9.57 25.11
C PRO A 294 -32.53 10.21 24.74
N GLU A 295 -32.52 11.54 24.67
CA GLU A 295 -31.30 12.30 24.45
C GLU A 295 -30.31 12.07 25.59
N ALA A 296 -29.02 12.02 25.24
CA ALA A 296 -27.95 11.98 26.22
C ALA A 296 -27.90 13.28 27.04
N ASP A 297 -27.36 13.21 28.26
CA ASP A 297 -27.16 14.43 29.04
C ASP A 297 -26.09 15.34 28.41
N ARG A 298 -26.13 16.63 28.78
CA ARG A 298 -25.25 17.65 28.19
C ARG A 298 -23.76 17.35 28.37
N ARG A 299 -23.32 16.70 29.46
CA ARG A 299 -21.89 16.38 29.66
C ARG A 299 -21.46 15.27 28.70
N THR A 300 -22.30 14.25 28.53
CA THR A 300 -22.09 13.19 27.54
C THR A 300 -22.03 13.77 26.12
N LEU A 301 -22.96 14.66 25.76
CA LEU A 301 -23.01 15.27 24.43
C LEU A 301 -21.75 16.07 24.08
N ILE A 302 -21.27 16.95 24.98
CA ILE A 302 -20.06 17.74 24.71
C ILE A 302 -18.81 16.86 24.67
N ARG A 303 -18.70 15.85 25.53
CA ARG A 303 -17.57 14.91 25.51
C ARG A 303 -17.53 14.15 24.17
N ARG A 304 -18.66 13.56 23.77
CA ARG A 304 -18.79 12.79 22.54
C ARG A 304 -18.41 13.61 21.31
N VAL A 305 -19.02 14.79 21.16
CA VAL A 305 -18.82 15.62 19.97
C VAL A 305 -17.43 16.25 19.91
N SER A 306 -16.80 16.55 21.06
CA SER A 306 -15.40 17.00 21.09
C SER A 306 -14.46 15.91 20.59
N PHE A 307 -14.58 14.67 21.09
CA PHE A 307 -13.74 13.58 20.59
C PHE A 307 -14.01 13.24 19.12
N ASP A 308 -15.27 13.15 18.71
CA ASP A 308 -15.60 12.83 17.32
C ASP A 308 -15.11 13.90 16.34
N LEU A 309 -15.16 15.20 16.72
CA LEU A 309 -14.76 16.29 15.82
C LEU A 309 -13.29 16.70 15.95
N THR A 310 -12.65 16.62 17.11
CA THR A 310 -11.25 17.07 17.31
C THR A 310 -10.31 16.01 17.86
N GLY A 311 -10.83 14.85 18.28
CA GLY A 311 -10.03 13.77 18.89
C GLY A 311 -9.48 14.11 20.28
N LEU A 312 -9.97 15.20 20.89
CA LEU A 312 -9.52 15.69 22.18
C LEU A 312 -10.71 15.79 23.16
N PRO A 313 -10.49 15.59 24.48
CA PRO A 313 -11.52 15.85 25.47
C PRO A 313 -11.80 17.36 25.56
N PRO A 314 -13.04 17.78 25.88
CA PRO A 314 -13.33 19.18 26.16
C PRO A 314 -12.65 19.61 27.46
N SER A 315 -12.20 20.88 27.53
CA SER A 315 -11.65 21.43 28.76
C SER A 315 -12.75 21.61 29.82
N PRO A 316 -12.43 21.60 31.13
CA PRO A 316 -13.41 21.89 32.18
C PRO A 316 -14.18 23.19 31.94
N GLU A 317 -13.48 24.23 31.49
CA GLU A 317 -14.04 25.56 31.22
C GLU A 317 -15.00 25.53 30.03
N GLU A 318 -14.72 24.73 28.99
CA GLU A 318 -15.64 24.53 27.85
C GLU A 318 -16.91 23.78 28.27
N ILE A 319 -16.77 22.79 29.17
CA ILE A 319 -17.91 22.05 29.70
C ILE A 319 -18.80 22.99 30.52
N ASP A 320 -18.23 23.76 31.43
CA ASP A 320 -19.00 24.70 32.26
C ASP A 320 -19.68 25.78 31.42
N ALA A 321 -18.98 26.32 30.41
CA ALA A 321 -19.55 27.28 29.47
C ALA A 321 -20.73 26.69 28.70
N PHE A 322 -20.64 25.43 28.24
CA PHE A 322 -21.75 24.77 27.58
C PHE A 322 -22.91 24.49 28.54
N LEU A 323 -22.66 24.05 29.76
CA LEU A 323 -23.71 23.74 30.72
C LEU A 323 -24.48 24.98 31.18
N ALA A 324 -23.83 26.15 31.21
CA ALA A 324 -24.44 27.42 31.54
C ALA A 324 -25.18 28.09 30.36
N ASP A 325 -25.06 27.55 29.14
CA ASP A 325 -25.69 28.12 27.95
C ASP A 325 -27.12 27.60 27.77
N ASP A 326 -28.10 28.40 28.16
CA ASP A 326 -29.54 28.07 28.08
C ASP A 326 -30.18 28.39 26.72
N ARG A 327 -29.39 28.83 25.74
CA ARG A 327 -29.93 29.11 24.39
C ARG A 327 -30.39 27.82 23.69
N PRO A 328 -31.44 27.88 22.86
CA PRO A 328 -31.95 26.72 22.15
C PRO A 328 -30.96 26.14 21.13
N ASP A 329 -30.01 26.94 20.64
CA ASP A 329 -28.96 26.56 19.69
C ASP A 329 -27.60 26.31 20.37
N ALA A 330 -27.55 26.17 21.69
CA ALA A 330 -26.29 26.04 22.44
C ALA A 330 -25.42 24.88 21.95
N TYR A 331 -26.03 23.74 21.59
CA TYR A 331 -25.31 22.57 21.09
C TYR A 331 -24.74 22.81 19.69
N GLU A 332 -25.52 23.37 18.79
CA GLU A 332 -25.12 23.72 17.42
C GLU A 332 -23.95 24.70 17.41
N ARG A 333 -23.90 25.64 18.36
CA ARG A 333 -22.77 26.56 18.51
C ARG A 333 -21.49 25.87 19.00
N VAL A 334 -21.61 24.85 19.85
CA VAL A 334 -20.46 24.01 20.24
C VAL A 334 -19.95 23.25 19.00
N VAL A 335 -20.85 22.68 18.22
CA VAL A 335 -20.50 22.01 16.94
C VAL A 335 -19.78 22.97 16.00
N ASP A 336 -20.32 24.17 15.76
CA ASP A 336 -19.69 25.16 14.86
C ASP A 336 -18.30 25.58 15.33
N ARG A 337 -18.11 25.75 16.64
CA ARG A 337 -16.82 26.05 17.24
C ARG A 337 -15.81 24.92 17.02
N LEU A 338 -16.23 23.67 17.20
CA LEU A 338 -15.37 22.49 17.01
C LEU A 338 -15.02 22.28 15.54
N LEU A 339 -15.96 22.45 14.61
CA LEU A 339 -15.71 22.40 13.15
C LEU A 339 -14.77 23.52 12.66
N SER A 340 -14.72 24.63 13.38
CA SER A 340 -13.81 25.75 13.11
C SER A 340 -12.44 25.59 13.78
N SER A 341 -12.28 24.59 14.66
CA SER A 341 -11.01 24.33 15.35
C SER A 341 -9.98 23.77 14.37
N PRO A 342 -8.70 24.17 14.44
CA PRO A 342 -7.65 23.56 13.61
C PRO A 342 -7.39 22.09 13.97
N HIS A 343 -7.80 21.65 15.17
CA HIS A 343 -7.72 20.25 15.60
C HIS A 343 -8.76 19.35 14.91
N TYR A 344 -9.74 19.94 14.20
CA TYR A 344 -10.68 19.20 13.37
C TYR A 344 -9.98 18.46 12.24
N GLY A 345 -9.11 19.15 11.50
CA GLY A 345 -8.32 18.56 10.41
C GLY A 345 -7.42 17.44 10.87
N GLU A 346 -6.79 17.58 12.05
CA GLU A 346 -5.95 16.50 12.61
C GLU A 346 -6.76 15.24 12.92
N ARG A 347 -7.96 15.41 13.48
CA ARG A 347 -8.85 14.28 13.79
C ARG A 347 -9.36 13.58 12.54
N TRP A 348 -9.77 14.35 11.54
CA TRP A 348 -10.42 13.82 10.33
C TRP A 348 -9.44 13.46 9.22
N ALA A 349 -8.18 13.90 9.29
CA ALA A 349 -7.10 13.38 8.47
C ALA A 349 -6.82 11.91 8.78
N GLN A 350 -6.87 11.50 10.05
CA GLN A 350 -6.50 10.15 10.47
C GLN A 350 -7.30 9.04 9.74
N PRO A 351 -8.65 9.05 9.66
CA PRO A 351 -9.38 8.06 8.87
C PRO A 351 -9.01 8.03 7.38
N TRP A 352 -8.68 9.20 6.79
CA TRP A 352 -8.21 9.24 5.40
C TRP A 352 -6.81 8.64 5.27
N LEU A 353 -5.89 8.96 6.18
CA LEU A 353 -4.53 8.43 6.19
C LEU A 353 -4.52 6.91 6.40
N ASP A 354 -5.43 6.38 7.21
CA ASP A 354 -5.64 4.93 7.32
C ASP A 354 -6.07 4.31 5.99
N ALA A 355 -7.07 4.92 5.33
CA ALA A 355 -7.55 4.46 4.02
C ALA A 355 -6.47 4.60 2.93
N ALA A 356 -5.64 5.63 2.99
CA ALA A 356 -4.50 5.81 2.10
C ALA A 356 -3.39 4.77 2.35
N GLY A 357 -3.31 4.18 3.55
CA GLY A 357 -2.19 3.33 3.94
C GLY A 357 -0.94 4.13 4.31
N PHE A 358 -1.13 5.33 4.84
CA PHE A 358 -0.04 6.24 5.22
C PHE A 358 0.87 5.60 6.28
N VAL A 359 2.15 5.44 5.92
CA VAL A 359 3.26 5.12 6.81
C VAL A 359 4.51 5.84 6.32
N GLU A 360 5.35 6.30 7.23
CA GLU A 360 6.54 7.10 6.93
C GLU A 360 7.80 6.24 6.77
N SER A 361 7.64 4.96 6.44
CA SER A 361 8.73 4.04 6.15
C SER A 361 8.38 3.09 5.01
N GLU A 362 9.40 2.64 4.26
CA GLU A 362 9.19 1.82 3.06
C GLU A 362 8.69 0.40 3.34
N GLY A 363 9.12 -0.21 4.44
CA GLY A 363 8.85 -1.61 4.75
C GLY A 363 9.56 -2.58 3.80
N GLY A 364 9.08 -3.83 3.77
CA GLY A 364 9.54 -4.87 2.85
C GLY A 364 10.84 -5.58 3.27
N ASP A 365 11.73 -4.93 4.01
CA ASP A 365 12.94 -5.52 4.58
C ASP A 365 13.10 -5.22 6.09
N GLY A 366 14.14 -5.77 6.71
CA GLY A 366 14.45 -5.54 8.13
C GLY A 366 15.05 -4.16 8.44
N ASN A 367 15.44 -3.38 7.43
CA ASN A 367 16.04 -2.06 7.59
C ASN A 367 14.98 -0.95 7.62
N ASP A 368 13.85 -1.14 6.91
CA ASP A 368 12.65 -0.30 6.93
C ASP A 368 12.98 1.21 6.90
N PRO A 369 13.59 1.69 5.78
CA PRO A 369 14.09 3.05 5.67
C PRO A 369 12.96 4.08 5.79
N ILE A 370 13.26 5.20 6.46
CA ILE A 370 12.31 6.30 6.64
C ILE A 370 12.12 7.04 5.31
N ARG A 371 10.87 7.38 5.00
CA ARG A 371 10.48 8.20 3.87
C ARG A 371 10.67 9.67 4.22
N SER A 372 11.86 10.21 3.92
CA SER A 372 12.14 11.63 4.09
C SER A 372 11.08 12.51 3.41
N GLU A 373 10.74 13.64 4.03
CA GLU A 373 9.74 14.61 3.54
C GLU A 373 8.28 14.12 3.42
N TYR A 374 7.97 12.85 3.74
CA TYR A 374 6.61 12.33 3.53
C TYR A 374 5.55 12.90 4.49
N TYR A 375 5.98 13.48 5.61
CA TYR A 375 5.14 14.25 6.52
C TYR A 375 4.36 15.38 5.82
N ARG A 376 4.87 15.89 4.69
CA ARG A 376 4.20 16.93 3.89
C ARG A 376 2.84 16.48 3.37
N TYR A 377 2.71 15.20 2.97
CA TYR A 377 1.43 14.64 2.52
C TYR A 377 0.41 14.59 3.66
N ARG A 378 0.82 14.16 4.86
CA ARG A 378 -0.02 14.21 6.06
C ARG A 378 -0.47 15.65 6.35
N ASP A 379 0.45 16.60 6.30
CA ASP A 379 0.16 18.01 6.58
C ASP A 379 -0.80 18.62 5.54
N TYR A 380 -0.65 18.26 4.27
CA TYR A 380 -1.59 18.63 3.20
C TYR A 380 -3.00 18.09 3.47
N VAL A 381 -3.13 16.82 3.88
CA VAL A 381 -4.44 16.22 4.23
C VAL A 381 -5.08 16.99 5.40
N VAL A 382 -4.31 17.31 6.44
CA VAL A 382 -4.80 18.09 7.59
C VAL A 382 -5.25 19.49 7.18
N ARG A 383 -4.47 20.19 6.34
CA ARG A 383 -4.84 21.52 5.81
C ARG A 383 -6.11 21.45 4.97
N SER A 384 -6.14 20.56 3.97
CA SER A 384 -7.27 20.39 3.05
C SER A 384 -8.60 20.19 3.77
N ILE A 385 -8.60 19.36 4.82
CA ILE A 385 -9.80 19.10 5.64
C ILE A 385 -10.17 20.31 6.50
N ASN A 386 -9.19 21.02 7.07
CA ASN A 386 -9.43 22.25 7.83
C ASN A 386 -9.99 23.37 6.97
N ASP A 387 -9.54 23.47 5.73
CA ASP A 387 -10.01 24.46 4.75
C ASP A 387 -11.35 24.06 4.12
N ASP A 388 -11.86 22.86 4.46
CA ASP A 388 -13.09 22.26 3.90
C ASP A 388 -13.03 22.20 2.36
N THR A 389 -11.86 21.82 1.85
CA THR A 389 -11.65 21.57 0.42
C THR A 389 -12.70 20.57 -0.06
N PRO A 390 -13.47 20.89 -1.12
CA PRO A 390 -14.48 19.97 -1.66
C PRO A 390 -13.87 18.59 -1.91
N PHE A 391 -14.53 17.52 -1.46
CA PHE A 391 -13.96 16.17 -1.54
C PHE A 391 -13.68 15.71 -2.98
N ASP A 392 -14.44 16.17 -3.96
CA ASP A 392 -14.15 15.95 -5.38
C ASP A 392 -12.83 16.59 -5.80
N ARG A 393 -12.58 17.84 -5.43
CA ARG A 393 -11.30 18.52 -5.67
C ARG A 393 -10.15 17.81 -4.95
N PHE A 394 -10.34 17.49 -3.68
CA PHE A 394 -9.37 16.75 -2.88
C PHE A 394 -9.01 15.42 -3.54
N LEU A 395 -10.00 14.62 -3.97
CA LEU A 395 -9.74 13.34 -4.64
C LEU A 395 -9.04 13.52 -6.00
N VAL A 396 -9.35 14.58 -6.74
CA VAL A 396 -8.65 14.93 -7.98
C VAL A 396 -7.17 15.22 -7.72
N GLU A 397 -6.85 16.02 -6.70
CA GLU A 397 -5.47 16.31 -6.32
C GLU A 397 -4.72 15.04 -5.88
N GLN A 398 -5.38 14.14 -5.13
CA GLN A 398 -4.78 12.89 -4.64
C GLN A 398 -4.35 11.95 -5.79
N LEU A 399 -5.10 11.94 -6.89
CA LEU A 399 -4.84 11.04 -8.02
C LEU A 399 -3.97 11.68 -9.12
N ALA A 400 -4.13 12.99 -9.34
CA ALA A 400 -3.60 13.66 -10.52
C ALA A 400 -3.25 15.13 -10.26
N GLY A 401 -2.85 15.48 -9.04
CA GLY A 401 -2.51 16.86 -8.68
C GLY A 401 -1.37 17.47 -9.51
N ASP A 402 -0.43 16.64 -9.98
CA ASP A 402 0.63 17.03 -10.91
C ASP A 402 0.15 17.29 -12.35
N GLU A 403 -1.03 16.78 -12.73
CA GLU A 403 -1.63 16.94 -14.04
C GLU A 403 -2.68 18.08 -14.08
N LEU A 404 -2.73 18.93 -13.04
CA LEU A 404 -3.69 20.05 -12.99
C LEU A 404 -3.18 21.34 -13.62
N ASP A 405 -1.86 21.53 -13.65
CA ASP A 405 -1.20 22.69 -14.24
C ASP A 405 0.23 22.33 -14.66
N ASP A 406 0.81 23.12 -15.57
CA ASP A 406 2.17 22.94 -16.07
C ASP A 406 3.21 23.49 -15.07
N TRP A 407 3.30 22.84 -13.91
CA TRP A 407 4.22 23.21 -12.83
C TRP A 407 5.70 23.10 -13.25
N LEU A 408 6.01 22.26 -14.24
CA LEU A 408 7.36 22.12 -14.79
C LEU A 408 7.76 23.33 -15.64
N ALA A 409 6.84 23.93 -16.39
CA ALA A 409 7.14 25.15 -17.15
C ALA A 409 6.90 26.43 -16.37
N ALA A 410 6.12 26.37 -15.27
CA ALA A 410 5.68 27.54 -14.52
C ALA A 410 6.85 28.42 -14.01
N PRO A 411 6.79 29.75 -14.22
CA PRO A 411 7.83 30.68 -13.76
C PRO A 411 7.87 30.80 -12.23
N GLU A 412 6.74 30.58 -11.56
CA GLU A 412 6.57 30.57 -10.12
C GLU A 412 5.71 29.35 -9.74
N LEU A 413 6.03 28.68 -8.63
CA LEU A 413 5.22 27.60 -8.08
C LEU A 413 4.33 28.18 -6.97
N SER A 414 3.01 28.17 -7.17
CA SER A 414 2.06 28.63 -6.14
C SER A 414 1.97 27.62 -5.00
N ASP A 415 1.52 28.07 -3.82
CA ASP A 415 1.25 27.18 -2.69
C ASP A 415 0.21 26.10 -3.06
N GLU A 416 -0.82 26.46 -3.81
CA GLU A 416 -1.83 25.53 -4.33
C GLU A 416 -1.23 24.50 -5.29
N GLY A 417 -0.30 24.92 -6.16
CA GLY A 417 0.42 24.01 -7.06
C GLY A 417 1.34 23.06 -6.31
N ALA A 418 2.05 23.55 -5.29
CA ALA A 418 2.89 22.73 -4.43
C ALA A 418 2.06 21.71 -3.62
N ASP A 419 0.91 22.12 -3.09
CA ASP A 419 -0.01 21.23 -2.37
C ASP A 419 -0.62 20.17 -3.30
N ALA A 420 -1.00 20.54 -4.53
CA ALA A 420 -1.47 19.58 -5.54
C ALA A 420 -0.39 18.53 -5.89
N LEU A 421 0.88 18.93 -6.01
CA LEU A 421 1.99 18.00 -6.20
C LEU A 421 2.14 17.05 -5.01
N VAL A 422 2.14 17.59 -3.79
CA VAL A 422 2.22 16.80 -2.54
C VAL A 422 1.05 15.81 -2.41
N ALA A 423 -0.15 16.18 -2.87
CA ALA A 423 -1.35 15.35 -2.78
C ALA A 423 -1.21 13.99 -3.48
N THR A 424 -0.48 13.93 -4.60
CA THR A 424 -0.20 12.68 -5.33
C THR A 424 0.64 11.67 -4.53
N GLY A 425 1.19 12.09 -3.39
CA GLY A 425 1.79 11.19 -2.39
C GLY A 425 0.85 10.07 -1.92
N PHE A 426 -0.47 10.24 -2.06
CA PHE A 426 -1.47 9.19 -1.90
C PHE A 426 -1.15 7.91 -2.70
N LEU A 427 -0.65 8.07 -3.92
CA LEU A 427 -0.27 6.96 -4.79
C LEU A 427 1.10 6.37 -4.46
N ARG A 428 1.78 6.87 -3.41
CA ARG A 428 3.13 6.48 -2.97
C ARG A 428 3.15 5.86 -1.55
N THR A 429 2.01 5.37 -1.06
CA THR A 429 1.82 4.88 0.32
C THR A 429 2.23 3.43 0.54
N VAL A 430 2.10 2.59 -0.50
CA VAL A 430 2.33 1.14 -0.46
C VAL A 430 3.78 0.78 -0.17
N VAL A 431 4.04 -0.46 0.25
CA VAL A 431 5.40 -0.95 0.50
C VAL A 431 6.18 -0.97 -0.80
N ASP A 432 7.39 -0.37 -0.80
CA ASP A 432 8.24 -0.28 -1.99
C ASP A 432 9.71 -0.56 -1.62
N PRO A 433 10.15 -1.83 -1.71
CA PRO A 433 11.51 -2.24 -1.38
C PRO A 433 12.51 -2.07 -2.55
N THR A 434 12.08 -1.48 -3.68
CA THR A 434 12.82 -1.51 -4.96
C THR A 434 14.08 -0.62 -5.00
N ASP A 435 14.34 0.16 -3.95
CA ASP A 435 15.66 0.80 -3.73
C ASP A 435 16.79 -0.24 -3.62
N ARG A 436 16.47 -1.49 -3.28
CA ARG A 436 17.41 -2.60 -3.14
C ARG A 436 17.38 -3.48 -4.41
N PRO A 437 18.54 -3.78 -5.02
CA PRO A 437 18.57 -4.66 -6.20
C PRO A 437 17.97 -6.07 -5.98
N VAL A 438 18.04 -6.60 -4.75
CA VAL A 438 17.39 -7.88 -4.38
C VAL A 438 15.87 -7.88 -4.51
N HIS A 439 15.24 -6.71 -4.50
CA HIS A 439 13.79 -6.52 -4.42
C HIS A 439 13.30 -5.57 -5.52
N ASN A 440 14.00 -5.53 -6.65
CA ASN A 440 13.68 -4.66 -7.79
C ASN A 440 13.56 -5.46 -9.09
N PHE A 441 13.19 -6.74 -9.01
CA PHE A 441 12.86 -7.54 -10.19
C PHE A 441 11.46 -7.15 -10.70
N HIS A 442 11.15 -7.50 -11.95
CA HIS A 442 9.87 -7.19 -12.57
C HIS A 442 8.62 -7.57 -11.72
N PRO A 443 8.56 -8.73 -11.02
CA PRO A 443 7.46 -9.06 -10.11
C PRO A 443 7.32 -8.11 -8.93
N ASP A 444 8.44 -7.62 -8.37
CA ASP A 444 8.41 -6.68 -7.24
C ASP A 444 7.79 -5.35 -7.68
N ARG A 445 8.20 -4.85 -8.85
CA ARG A 445 7.66 -3.63 -9.48
C ARG A 445 6.16 -3.74 -9.77
N GLN A 446 5.75 -4.87 -10.33
CA GLN A 446 4.33 -5.18 -10.59
C GLN A 446 3.52 -5.29 -9.29
N GLN A 447 4.11 -5.79 -8.21
CA GLN A 447 3.46 -5.86 -6.91
C GLN A 447 3.19 -4.45 -6.34
N VAL A 448 4.11 -3.50 -6.48
CA VAL A 448 3.90 -2.08 -6.08
C VAL A 448 2.75 -1.44 -6.85
N LEU A 449 2.66 -1.66 -8.16
CA LEU A 449 1.53 -1.20 -8.98
C LEU A 449 0.22 -1.85 -8.53
N ALA A 450 0.22 -3.18 -8.33
CA ALA A 450 -0.96 -3.92 -7.91
C ALA A 450 -1.49 -3.47 -6.55
N ASP A 451 -0.61 -3.20 -5.59
CA ASP A 451 -0.99 -2.69 -4.27
C ASP A 451 -1.52 -1.26 -4.36
N THR A 452 -0.95 -0.42 -5.24
CA THR A 452 -1.47 0.95 -5.48
C THR A 452 -2.89 0.88 -6.03
N VAL A 453 -3.13 0.04 -7.03
CA VAL A 453 -4.46 -0.19 -7.60
C VAL A 453 -5.42 -0.72 -6.52
N ALA A 454 -4.99 -1.66 -5.67
CA ALA A 454 -5.80 -2.18 -4.57
C ALA A 454 -6.18 -1.11 -3.54
N VAL A 455 -5.26 -0.20 -3.18
CA VAL A 455 -5.56 0.95 -2.30
C VAL A 455 -6.60 1.86 -2.95
N VAL A 456 -6.44 2.23 -4.22
CA VAL A 456 -7.43 3.07 -4.94
C VAL A 456 -8.79 2.37 -5.01
N GLY A 457 -8.82 1.09 -5.38
CA GLY A 457 -10.05 0.31 -5.50
C GLY A 457 -10.82 0.19 -4.19
N SER A 458 -10.11 -0.14 -3.11
CA SER A 458 -10.73 -0.29 -1.79
C SER A 458 -11.08 1.07 -1.17
N SER A 459 -10.21 2.08 -1.26
CA SER A 459 -10.36 3.39 -0.62
C SER A 459 -11.23 4.37 -1.38
N VAL A 460 -11.41 4.26 -2.69
CA VAL A 460 -12.23 5.23 -3.43
C VAL A 460 -13.51 4.58 -3.93
N MET A 461 -13.39 3.40 -4.54
CA MET A 461 -14.54 2.70 -5.13
C MET A 461 -15.23 1.74 -4.16
N GLY A 462 -14.58 1.35 -3.06
CA GLY A 462 -15.12 0.37 -2.13
C GLY A 462 -15.29 -1.01 -2.77
N LEU A 463 -14.33 -1.42 -3.62
CA LEU A 463 -14.34 -2.69 -4.35
C LEU A 463 -13.07 -3.51 -4.11
N THR A 464 -13.23 -4.82 -4.02
CA THR A 464 -12.13 -5.78 -3.87
C THR A 464 -11.59 -6.22 -5.23
N ILE A 465 -10.95 -5.31 -5.95
CA ILE A 465 -10.48 -5.56 -7.33
C ILE A 465 -9.26 -6.48 -7.44
N GLY A 466 -8.56 -6.75 -6.33
CA GLY A 466 -7.30 -7.51 -6.34
C GLY A 466 -7.42 -8.95 -6.85
N CYS A 467 -8.58 -9.63 -6.69
CA CYS A 467 -8.76 -10.97 -7.25
C CYS A 467 -8.72 -10.98 -8.78
N ALA A 468 -9.17 -9.90 -9.41
CA ALA A 468 -9.20 -9.73 -10.86
C ALA A 468 -7.79 -9.72 -11.48
N ARG A 469 -6.72 -9.58 -10.68
CA ARG A 469 -5.33 -9.63 -11.14
C ARG A 469 -4.96 -10.95 -11.80
N CYS A 470 -5.38 -12.06 -11.19
CA CYS A 470 -4.98 -13.40 -11.62
C CYS A 470 -6.04 -14.08 -12.49
N HIS A 471 -7.30 -13.76 -12.28
CA HIS A 471 -8.41 -14.32 -13.03
C HIS A 471 -9.61 -13.37 -12.91
N SER A 472 -10.54 -13.41 -13.85
CA SER A 472 -11.79 -12.65 -13.75
C SER A 472 -12.46 -12.89 -12.38
N HIS A 473 -12.90 -11.81 -11.74
CA HIS A 473 -13.32 -11.84 -10.35
C HIS A 473 -14.51 -12.81 -10.18
N LYS A 474 -14.46 -13.66 -9.14
CA LYS A 474 -15.38 -14.81 -9.01
C LYS A 474 -16.86 -14.43 -8.89
N TYR A 475 -17.16 -13.30 -8.26
CA TYR A 475 -18.52 -12.89 -7.92
C TYR A 475 -18.90 -11.54 -8.54
N ASP A 476 -18.05 -10.54 -8.34
CA ASP A 476 -18.20 -9.23 -8.95
C ASP A 476 -17.89 -9.25 -10.46
N PRO A 477 -18.63 -8.46 -11.25
CA PRO A 477 -18.50 -8.38 -12.71
C PRO A 477 -17.30 -7.49 -13.09
N ILE A 478 -16.10 -7.95 -12.71
CA ILE A 478 -14.83 -7.30 -12.98
C ILE A 478 -13.93 -8.35 -13.62
N SER A 479 -13.72 -8.23 -14.94
CA SER A 479 -12.87 -9.18 -15.65
C SER A 479 -11.39 -8.95 -15.35
N GLN A 480 -10.54 -9.91 -15.73
CA GLN A 480 -9.10 -9.68 -15.70
C GLN A 480 -8.68 -8.57 -16.68
N ALA A 481 -9.40 -8.44 -17.80
CA ALA A 481 -9.20 -7.35 -18.74
C ALA A 481 -9.52 -5.99 -18.08
N ASP A 482 -10.64 -5.86 -17.34
CA ASP A 482 -10.96 -4.65 -16.57
C ASP A 482 -9.81 -4.26 -15.62
N TYR A 483 -9.26 -5.25 -14.90
CA TYR A 483 -8.13 -5.01 -13.99
C TYR A 483 -6.88 -4.53 -14.72
N ALA A 484 -6.55 -5.15 -15.86
CA ALA A 484 -5.38 -4.76 -16.65
C ALA A 484 -5.53 -3.34 -17.22
N ARG A 485 -6.73 -3.00 -17.71
CA ARG A 485 -7.06 -1.67 -18.27
C ARG A 485 -7.07 -0.58 -17.19
N LEU A 486 -7.57 -0.90 -16.00
CA LEU A 486 -7.49 -0.01 -14.84
C LEU A 486 -6.03 0.19 -14.40
N SER A 487 -5.22 -0.88 -14.42
CA SER A 487 -3.78 -0.79 -14.08
C SER A 487 -3.01 0.06 -15.09
N ALA A 488 -3.39 0.02 -16.36
CA ALA A 488 -2.80 0.84 -17.44
C ALA A 488 -3.02 2.35 -17.25
N ILE A 489 -3.93 2.78 -16.37
CA ILE A 489 -4.08 4.19 -15.97
C ILE A 489 -2.88 4.66 -15.14
N PHE A 490 -2.34 3.79 -14.28
CA PHE A 490 -1.24 4.11 -13.35
C PHE A 490 0.14 3.67 -13.86
N SER A 491 0.18 2.80 -14.86
CA SER A 491 1.42 2.30 -15.45
C SER A 491 2.36 3.37 -16.03
N PRO A 492 1.94 4.56 -16.52
CA PRO A 492 2.88 5.58 -16.98
C PRO A 492 3.83 6.07 -15.88
N ALA A 493 3.32 6.16 -14.65
CA ALA A 493 4.12 6.52 -13.48
C ALA A 493 4.81 5.30 -12.87
N TYR A 494 4.22 4.11 -12.97
CA TYR A 494 4.74 2.85 -12.42
C TYR A 494 5.13 1.85 -13.51
N SER A 495 5.84 2.32 -14.53
CA SER A 495 6.28 1.49 -15.65
C SER A 495 7.23 0.40 -15.14
N PRO A 496 6.86 -0.88 -15.20
CA PRO A 496 7.73 -1.95 -14.69
C PRO A 496 9.02 -2.10 -15.51
N GLN A 497 9.00 -1.68 -16.76
CA GLN A 497 10.15 -1.64 -17.66
C GLN A 497 11.01 -0.41 -17.41
N ASP A 498 10.40 0.77 -17.19
CA ASP A 498 11.08 2.04 -16.92
C ASP A 498 10.99 2.42 -15.43
N TRP A 499 11.42 1.49 -14.58
CA TRP A 499 11.16 1.63 -13.15
C TRP A 499 12.10 2.62 -12.47
N LEU A 500 11.54 3.72 -12.00
CA LEU A 500 12.22 4.63 -11.08
C LEU A 500 12.15 4.08 -9.65
N LYS A 501 13.28 4.04 -8.95
CA LYS A 501 13.35 3.64 -7.54
C LYS A 501 12.70 4.70 -6.63
N PRO A 502 12.28 4.35 -5.40
CA PRO A 502 11.62 5.26 -4.47
C PRO A 502 12.28 6.63 -4.33
N ARG A 503 13.61 6.65 -4.17
CA ARG A 503 14.42 7.87 -3.99
C ARG A 503 14.54 8.73 -5.25
N GLU A 504 14.50 8.10 -6.41
CA GLU A 504 14.61 8.76 -7.73
C GLU A 504 13.31 9.48 -8.10
N ARG A 505 12.20 9.16 -7.40
CA ARG A 505 10.88 9.75 -7.62
C ARG A 505 10.56 10.92 -6.67
N LEU A 506 11.56 11.52 -6.02
CA LEU A 506 11.37 12.74 -5.25
C LEU A 506 11.34 13.93 -6.22
N ILE A 507 10.31 14.76 -6.13
CA ILE A 507 10.18 15.93 -6.99
C ILE A 507 10.56 17.21 -6.23
N PRO A 508 11.23 18.17 -6.86
CA PRO A 508 11.49 19.48 -6.27
C PRO A 508 10.19 20.29 -6.19
N LEU A 509 9.89 20.85 -5.02
CA LEU A 509 8.85 21.85 -4.80
C LEU A 509 9.41 23.24 -5.10
N ALA A 510 9.76 23.47 -6.36
CA ALA A 510 10.39 24.71 -6.80
C ALA A 510 9.96 25.07 -8.23
N SER A 511 9.85 26.37 -8.49
CA SER A 511 9.57 26.91 -9.82
C SER A 511 10.67 26.55 -10.82
N ARG A 512 10.39 26.74 -12.12
CA ARG A 512 11.42 26.58 -13.16
C ARG A 512 12.63 27.50 -12.93
N ALA A 513 12.38 28.75 -12.54
CA ALA A 513 13.44 29.73 -12.31
C ALA A 513 14.35 29.33 -11.14
N GLU A 514 13.78 28.85 -10.04
CA GLU A 514 14.53 28.36 -8.88
C GLU A 514 15.32 27.09 -9.20
N ARG A 515 14.73 26.15 -9.96
CA ARG A 515 15.43 24.94 -10.41
C ARG A 515 16.63 25.26 -11.28
N GLN A 516 16.46 26.15 -12.27
CA GLN A 516 17.56 26.58 -13.12
C GLN A 516 18.66 27.30 -12.33
N ALA A 517 18.28 28.21 -11.43
CA ALA A 517 19.25 28.92 -10.59
C ALA A 517 20.02 27.95 -9.66
N ALA A 518 19.35 26.94 -9.11
CA ALA A 518 19.99 25.90 -8.31
C ALA A 518 20.93 25.04 -9.15
N GLU A 519 20.53 24.64 -10.36
CA GLU A 519 21.37 23.86 -11.28
C GLU A 519 22.63 24.63 -11.69
N GLU A 520 22.49 25.90 -12.11
CA GLU A 520 23.61 26.77 -12.50
C GLU A 520 24.59 26.96 -11.34
N HIS A 521 24.09 27.32 -10.14
CA HIS A 521 24.93 27.49 -8.95
C HIS A 521 25.60 26.18 -8.51
N ASN A 522 24.86 25.07 -8.51
CA ASN A 522 25.41 23.78 -8.11
C ASN A 522 26.46 23.28 -9.11
N ALA A 523 26.31 23.56 -10.41
CA ALA A 523 27.32 23.27 -11.41
C ALA A 523 28.62 24.07 -11.19
N GLU A 524 28.52 25.34 -10.78
CA GLU A 524 29.70 26.14 -10.37
C GLU A 524 30.39 25.57 -9.14
N VAL A 525 29.62 25.13 -8.14
CA VAL A 525 30.14 24.46 -6.94
C VAL A 525 30.79 23.13 -7.30
N ASP A 526 30.16 22.32 -8.15
CA ASP A 526 30.72 21.05 -8.63
C ASP A 526 32.03 21.23 -9.40
N ALA A 527 32.14 22.28 -10.22
CA ALA A 527 33.38 22.65 -10.89
C ALA A 527 34.51 23.03 -9.91
N ARG A 528 34.16 23.53 -8.71
CA ARG A 528 35.11 23.80 -7.62
C ARG A 528 35.46 22.53 -6.83
N ILE A 529 34.52 21.62 -6.64
CA ILE A 529 34.72 20.33 -5.95
C ILE A 529 35.60 19.39 -6.76
N ALA A 530 35.41 19.32 -8.08
CA ALA A 530 36.15 18.43 -8.98
C ALA A 530 37.68 18.43 -8.76
N PRO A 531 38.40 19.57 -8.76
CA PRO A 531 39.85 19.58 -8.50
C PRO A 531 40.22 19.19 -7.05
N VAL A 532 39.33 19.31 -6.08
CA VAL A 532 39.57 18.83 -4.70
C VAL A 532 39.45 17.30 -4.65
N ARG A 533 38.44 16.73 -5.32
CA ARG A 533 38.27 15.28 -5.47
C ARG A 533 39.44 14.66 -6.24
N ASP A 534 39.93 15.31 -7.30
CA ASP A 534 41.10 14.85 -8.04
C ASP A 534 42.36 14.83 -7.15
N ARG A 535 42.56 15.87 -6.32
CA ARG A 535 43.65 15.89 -5.33
C ARG A 535 43.49 14.77 -4.30
N SER A 536 42.28 14.53 -3.80
CA SER A 536 41.98 13.46 -2.84
C SER A 536 42.29 12.08 -3.43
N LYS A 537 41.79 11.80 -4.65
CA LYS A 537 42.07 10.55 -5.36
C LYS A 537 43.56 10.36 -5.65
N ALA A 538 44.26 11.42 -6.08
CA ALA A 538 45.70 11.36 -6.32
C ALA A 538 46.50 11.04 -5.03
N ARG A 539 46.09 11.61 -3.88
CA ARG A 539 46.69 11.30 -2.58
C ARG A 539 46.43 9.86 -2.16
N PHE A 540 45.21 9.36 -2.36
CA PHE A 540 44.86 7.97 -2.09
C PHE A 540 45.74 7.01 -2.91
N GLU A 541 45.85 7.21 -4.22
CA GLU A 541 46.68 6.34 -5.08
C GLU A 541 48.18 6.43 -4.77
N GLU A 542 48.69 7.62 -4.42
CA GLU A 542 50.07 7.80 -3.94
C GLU A 542 50.32 6.98 -2.67
N ALA A 543 49.46 7.12 -1.66
CA ALA A 543 49.57 6.41 -0.38
C ALA A 543 49.38 4.90 -0.55
N LYS A 544 48.43 4.46 -1.39
CA LYS A 544 48.19 3.06 -1.74
C LYS A 544 49.41 2.43 -2.39
N SER A 545 50.02 3.10 -3.36
CA SER A 545 51.26 2.63 -4.01
C SER A 545 52.42 2.47 -3.01
N LEU A 546 52.57 3.43 -2.09
CA LEU A 546 53.60 3.38 -1.03
C LEU A 546 53.33 2.28 0.00
N LEU A 547 52.07 2.04 0.38
CA LEU A 547 51.72 0.94 1.28
C LEU A 547 51.97 -0.41 0.61
N LEU A 548 51.60 -0.51 -0.67
CA LEU A 548 51.81 -1.72 -1.45
C LEU A 548 53.30 -2.05 -1.57
N ASP A 549 54.18 -1.04 -1.74
CA ASP A 549 55.64 -1.24 -1.68
C ASP A 549 56.09 -1.87 -0.36
N ARG A 550 55.53 -1.43 0.78
CA ARG A 550 55.84 -2.02 2.11
C ARG A 550 55.31 -3.45 2.22
N ARG A 551 54.10 -3.72 1.71
CA ARG A 551 53.45 -5.05 1.79
C ARG A 551 54.10 -6.10 0.87
N LEU A 552 54.66 -5.67 -0.27
CA LEU A 552 55.31 -6.55 -1.25
C LEU A 552 56.69 -7.08 -0.81
N ASP A 553 57.21 -6.68 0.35
CA ASP A 553 58.44 -7.26 0.89
C ASP A 553 58.34 -8.76 1.18
N ALA A 554 57.12 -9.28 1.37
CA ALA A 554 56.85 -10.71 1.51
C ALA A 554 56.87 -11.50 0.18
N VAL A 555 56.92 -10.80 -0.96
CA VAL A 555 56.91 -11.39 -2.31
C VAL A 555 58.36 -11.60 -2.81
N PRO A 556 58.67 -12.69 -3.55
CA PRO A 556 60.00 -12.89 -4.12
C PRO A 556 60.46 -11.73 -5.01
N GLU A 557 61.69 -11.25 -4.81
CA GLU A 557 62.26 -10.05 -5.46
C GLU A 557 62.08 -10.02 -6.98
N GLY A 558 62.26 -11.17 -7.65
CA GLY A 558 62.17 -11.29 -9.11
C GLY A 558 60.78 -11.08 -9.71
N ILE A 559 59.71 -11.00 -8.91
CA ILE A 559 58.33 -10.80 -9.40
C ILE A 559 57.60 -9.63 -8.73
N ARG A 560 58.25 -8.90 -7.81
CA ARG A 560 57.61 -7.80 -7.05
C ARG A 560 57.06 -6.71 -7.96
N ALA A 561 57.85 -6.31 -8.97
CA ALA A 561 57.46 -5.26 -9.91
C ALA A 561 56.23 -5.67 -10.74
N ASP A 562 56.20 -6.91 -11.20
CA ASP A 562 55.09 -7.45 -12.00
C ASP A 562 53.82 -7.61 -11.16
N VAL A 563 53.95 -8.04 -9.91
CA VAL A 563 52.83 -8.14 -8.96
C VAL A 563 52.30 -6.75 -8.59
N LYS A 564 53.18 -5.76 -8.35
CA LYS A 564 52.76 -4.37 -8.08
C LYS A 564 51.99 -3.78 -9.26
N ALA A 565 52.52 -3.95 -10.47
CA ALA A 565 51.88 -3.45 -11.68
C ALA A 565 50.50 -4.11 -11.89
N ALA A 566 50.39 -5.42 -11.66
CA ALA A 566 49.12 -6.14 -11.77
C ALA A 566 48.07 -5.70 -10.73
N LEU A 567 48.48 -5.40 -9.49
CA LEU A 567 47.57 -4.97 -8.40
C LEU A 567 47.12 -3.50 -8.50
N LEU A 568 47.86 -2.66 -9.24
CA LEU A 568 47.51 -1.26 -9.47
C LEU A 568 46.65 -1.03 -10.73
N LEU A 569 46.63 -1.98 -11.67
CA LEU A 569 45.77 -1.92 -12.85
C LEU A 569 44.33 -2.32 -12.51
N ASP A 570 43.36 -1.72 -13.19
CA ASP A 570 41.97 -2.15 -13.12
C ASP A 570 41.80 -3.53 -13.77
N ALA A 571 40.80 -4.30 -13.32
CA ALA A 571 40.63 -5.69 -13.72
C ALA A 571 40.51 -5.88 -15.24
N GLU A 572 39.90 -4.91 -15.92
CA GLU A 572 39.68 -4.89 -17.36
C GLU A 572 40.95 -4.56 -18.17
N GLU A 573 41.95 -3.94 -17.55
CA GLU A 573 43.21 -3.52 -18.20
C GLU A 573 44.34 -4.56 -18.07
N ARG A 574 44.08 -5.65 -17.33
CA ARG A 574 45.08 -6.69 -17.04
C ARG A 574 45.18 -7.71 -18.17
N ASP A 575 46.40 -8.06 -18.55
CA ASP A 575 46.66 -9.22 -19.40
C ASP A 575 46.49 -10.55 -18.62
N PRO A 576 46.41 -11.72 -19.27
CA PRO A 576 46.20 -12.99 -18.60
C PRO A 576 47.26 -13.35 -17.53
N ALA A 577 48.51 -12.90 -17.70
CA ALA A 577 49.57 -13.14 -16.72
C ALA A 577 49.41 -12.21 -15.51
N GLN A 578 49.03 -10.95 -15.74
CA GLN A 578 48.72 -9.98 -14.71
C GLN A 578 47.48 -10.37 -13.91
N THR A 579 46.43 -10.91 -14.55
CA THR A 579 45.23 -11.41 -13.85
C THR A 579 45.57 -12.51 -12.86
N VAL A 580 46.37 -13.51 -13.27
CA VAL A 580 46.81 -14.60 -12.39
C VAL A 580 47.67 -14.07 -11.23
N LEU A 581 48.52 -13.07 -11.46
CA LEU A 581 49.33 -12.45 -10.40
C LEU A 581 48.46 -11.63 -9.44
N ALA A 582 47.51 -10.84 -9.95
CA ALA A 582 46.60 -10.04 -9.14
C ALA A 582 45.69 -10.92 -8.27
N GLU A 583 45.12 -12.01 -8.81
CA GLU A 583 44.31 -12.97 -8.05
C GLU A 583 45.13 -13.67 -6.96
N LYS A 584 46.34 -14.12 -7.29
CA LYS A 584 47.20 -14.85 -6.35
C LYS A 584 47.66 -13.99 -5.17
N TYR A 585 47.82 -12.68 -5.37
CA TYR A 585 48.30 -11.73 -4.36
C TYR A 585 47.23 -10.69 -3.96
N ALA A 586 45.95 -10.98 -4.20
CA ALA A 586 44.84 -10.05 -4.01
C ALA A 586 44.80 -9.43 -2.61
N GLU A 587 45.08 -10.23 -1.58
CA GLU A 587 45.15 -9.79 -0.17
C GLU A 587 46.15 -8.65 0.07
N LEU A 588 47.26 -8.59 -0.69
CA LEU A 588 48.25 -7.52 -0.56
C LEU A 588 47.76 -6.20 -1.17
N GLY A 589 46.97 -6.29 -2.24
CA GLY A 589 46.38 -5.16 -2.96
C GLY A 589 45.08 -4.62 -2.34
N ASN A 590 44.46 -5.35 -1.41
CA ASN A 590 43.30 -4.89 -0.66
C ASN A 590 43.73 -3.84 0.39
N VAL A 591 43.75 -2.58 -0.01
CA VAL A 591 44.12 -1.43 0.82
C VAL A 591 42.88 -0.61 1.12
N SER A 592 42.50 -0.55 2.39
CA SER A 592 41.43 0.32 2.88
C SER A 592 41.97 1.70 3.28
N GLU A 593 41.09 2.70 3.37
CA GLU A 593 41.46 4.01 3.95
C GLU A 593 41.99 3.88 5.39
N ALA A 594 41.41 2.98 6.19
CA ALA A 594 41.87 2.72 7.55
C ALA A 594 43.33 2.20 7.59
N ASP A 595 43.73 1.38 6.60
CA ASP A 595 45.12 0.92 6.48
C ASP A 595 46.06 2.08 6.15
N LEU A 596 45.62 3.03 5.31
CA LEU A 596 46.41 4.21 4.93
C LEU A 596 46.55 5.19 6.08
N ASP A 597 45.46 5.41 6.83
CA ASP A 597 45.43 6.27 8.02
C ASP A 597 46.38 5.79 9.11
N GLU A 598 46.45 4.47 9.33
CA GLU A 598 47.38 3.88 10.29
C GLU A 598 48.84 3.96 9.78
N ALA A 599 49.06 3.70 8.50
CA ALA A 599 50.39 3.61 7.91
C ALA A 599 51.05 4.98 7.61
N PHE A 600 50.24 6.03 7.42
CA PHE A 600 50.67 7.36 7.00
C PHE A 600 49.86 8.47 7.70
N PRO A 601 50.31 8.97 8.87
CA PRO A 601 49.64 10.07 9.56
C PRO A 601 49.47 11.35 8.72
N ASP A 602 50.45 11.65 7.86
CA ASP A 602 50.39 12.81 6.95
C ASP A 602 49.30 12.67 5.88
N TYR A 603 49.04 11.44 5.40
CA TYR A 603 47.92 11.16 4.48
C TYR A 603 46.58 11.39 5.18
N LYS A 604 46.45 10.91 6.43
CA LYS A 604 45.23 11.10 7.22
C LYS A 604 44.89 12.59 7.39
N GLU A 605 45.87 13.40 7.78
CA GLU A 605 45.66 14.86 7.93
C GLU A 605 45.28 15.53 6.59
N ASP A 606 45.95 15.16 5.49
CA ASP A 606 45.62 15.67 4.15
C ASP A 606 44.23 15.22 3.69
N SER A 607 43.84 13.97 3.95
CA SER A 607 42.54 13.38 3.61
C SER A 607 41.42 14.08 4.39
N GLU A 608 41.55 14.20 5.71
CA GLU A 608 40.58 14.91 6.56
C GLU A 608 40.42 16.37 6.12
N ARG A 609 41.52 17.05 5.76
CA ARG A 609 41.48 18.42 5.25
C ARG A 609 40.78 18.54 3.89
N LEU A 610 41.10 17.65 2.95
CA LEU A 610 40.48 17.65 1.61
C LEU A 610 39.01 17.27 1.70
N GLN A 611 38.65 16.34 2.58
CA GLN A 611 37.28 15.94 2.84
C GLN A 611 36.49 17.10 3.47
N ALA A 612 37.05 17.81 4.46
CA ALA A 612 36.43 19.01 5.03
C ALA A 612 36.28 20.14 3.98
N GLU A 613 37.22 20.29 3.04
CA GLU A 613 37.11 21.24 1.93
C GLU A 613 35.97 20.84 0.98
N ILE A 614 35.83 19.54 0.65
CA ILE A 614 34.71 19.02 -0.15
C ILE A 614 33.39 19.27 0.57
N GLU A 615 33.27 18.93 1.84
CA GLU A 615 32.05 19.12 2.64
C GLU A 615 31.66 20.60 2.76
N ALA A 616 32.64 21.49 2.95
CA ALA A 616 32.39 22.93 2.98
C ALA A 616 31.86 23.44 1.63
N LEU A 617 32.39 22.95 0.51
CA LEU A 617 31.89 23.27 -0.82
C LEU A 617 30.51 22.66 -1.07
N GLU A 618 30.29 21.41 -0.69
CA GLU A 618 28.99 20.72 -0.82
C GLU A 618 27.89 21.45 -0.02
N ALA A 619 28.23 22.03 1.14
CA ALA A 619 27.33 22.86 1.93
C ALA A 619 26.96 24.20 1.25
N GLU A 620 27.72 24.65 0.23
CA GLU A 620 27.36 25.82 -0.58
C GLU A 620 26.28 25.49 -1.62
N LYS A 621 25.99 24.22 -1.89
CA LYS A 621 24.96 23.83 -2.87
C LYS A 621 23.57 24.26 -2.43
N ILE A 622 22.78 24.71 -3.39
CA ILE A 622 21.36 24.98 -3.21
C ILE A 622 20.63 23.63 -3.22
N VAL A 623 20.05 23.26 -2.07
CA VAL A 623 19.18 22.10 -1.92
C VAL A 623 17.73 22.57 -1.92
N LEU A 624 16.99 22.20 -2.96
CA LEU A 624 15.58 22.54 -3.09
C LEU A 624 14.74 21.63 -2.18
N PRO A 625 13.66 22.15 -1.56
CA PRO A 625 12.70 21.31 -0.85
C PRO A 625 12.08 20.30 -1.84
N THR A 626 11.84 19.08 -1.38
CA THR A 626 11.25 18.03 -2.20
C THR A 626 9.98 17.47 -1.59
N ALA A 627 9.19 16.79 -2.42
CA ALA A 627 8.04 16.02 -2.02
C ALA A 627 8.10 14.59 -2.59
N ARG A 628 7.59 13.63 -1.82
CA ARG A 628 7.27 12.30 -2.32
C ARG A 628 5.93 12.37 -3.05
N ALA A 629 5.99 12.64 -4.34
CA ALA A 629 4.86 12.72 -5.25
C ALA A 629 4.90 11.56 -6.25
N LEU A 630 3.85 11.42 -7.06
CA LEU A 630 3.84 10.56 -8.24
C LEU A 630 3.60 11.42 -9.47
N ILE A 631 4.48 11.28 -10.46
CA ILE A 631 4.37 11.90 -11.77
C ILE A 631 4.51 10.84 -12.85
N ASP A 632 3.92 11.09 -14.02
CA ASP A 632 4.14 10.28 -15.20
C ASP A 632 5.59 10.48 -15.70
N ALA A 633 6.17 9.46 -16.32
CA ALA A 633 7.53 9.56 -16.88
C ALA A 633 7.61 10.45 -18.14
N GLY A 634 6.46 10.76 -18.76
CA GLY A 634 6.35 11.63 -19.94
C GLY A 634 4.96 11.61 -20.56
N ALA A 635 4.83 12.26 -21.73
CA ALA A 635 3.57 12.35 -22.48
C ALA A 635 3.14 11.01 -23.12
N GLU A 636 4.11 10.14 -23.41
CA GLU A 636 3.88 8.81 -23.99
C GLU A 636 4.23 7.74 -22.95
N ALA A 637 3.37 6.73 -22.83
CA ALA A 637 3.60 5.60 -21.94
C ALA A 637 3.83 4.31 -22.73
N PRO A 638 4.76 3.45 -22.29
CA PRO A 638 4.89 2.11 -22.83
C PRO A 638 3.56 1.33 -22.75
N PRO A 639 3.31 0.39 -23.69
CA PRO A 639 2.16 -0.49 -23.62
C PRO A 639 2.13 -1.27 -22.30
N PHE A 640 0.95 -1.38 -21.71
CA PHE A 640 0.70 -2.24 -20.55
C PHE A 640 0.00 -3.51 -21.02
N TYR A 641 0.35 -4.65 -20.43
CA TYR A 641 -0.17 -5.96 -20.84
C TYR A 641 -0.88 -6.62 -19.67
N LEU A 642 -1.94 -7.37 -19.98
CA LEU A 642 -2.55 -8.29 -19.02
C LEU A 642 -1.50 -9.32 -18.56
N GLN A 643 -1.45 -9.57 -17.25
CA GLN A 643 -0.54 -10.57 -16.67
C GLN A 643 -1.29 -11.89 -16.56
N ILE A 644 -0.91 -12.89 -17.36
CA ILE A 644 -1.59 -14.19 -17.40
C ILE A 644 -1.45 -14.84 -16.01
N ARG A 645 -2.57 -15.16 -15.36
CA ARG A 645 -2.60 -15.65 -13.97
C ARG A 645 -1.93 -14.73 -12.94
N GLY A 646 -1.74 -13.46 -13.28
CA GLY A 646 -1.01 -12.50 -12.46
C GLY A 646 0.51 -12.73 -12.44
N ASP A 647 1.04 -13.59 -13.32
CA ASP A 647 2.48 -13.79 -13.46
C ASP A 647 3.10 -12.62 -14.23
N ALA A 648 3.94 -11.87 -13.53
CA ALA A 648 4.63 -10.69 -14.04
C ALA A 648 5.52 -10.97 -15.26
N TYR A 649 5.91 -12.22 -15.53
CA TYR A 649 6.71 -12.58 -16.70
C TYR A 649 5.88 -13.16 -17.85
N ARG A 650 4.56 -13.34 -17.68
CA ARG A 650 3.68 -13.87 -18.72
C ARG A 650 2.67 -12.81 -19.16
N ARG A 651 2.93 -12.22 -20.33
CA ARG A 651 2.05 -11.19 -20.90
C ARG A 651 0.95 -11.83 -21.76
N GLY A 652 -0.25 -11.28 -21.66
CA GLY A 652 -1.41 -11.54 -22.52
C GLY A 652 -1.60 -10.43 -23.55
N GLY A 653 -2.85 -10.05 -23.82
CA GLY A 653 -3.19 -8.93 -24.70
C GLY A 653 -2.74 -7.57 -24.14
N GLU A 654 -2.58 -6.59 -25.03
CA GLU A 654 -2.32 -5.19 -24.69
C GLU A 654 -3.57 -4.56 -24.08
N ALA A 655 -3.41 -3.94 -22.91
CA ALA A 655 -4.51 -3.33 -22.17
C ALA A 655 -4.50 -1.80 -22.36
N PRO A 656 -5.43 -1.23 -23.15
CA PRO A 656 -5.60 0.23 -23.20
C PRO A 656 -6.16 0.74 -21.86
N PRO A 657 -5.86 1.99 -21.44
CA PRO A 657 -6.38 2.54 -20.19
C PRO A 657 -7.91 2.68 -20.25
N ASP A 658 -8.60 2.09 -19.29
CA ASP A 658 -10.05 2.24 -19.09
C ASP A 658 -10.45 1.85 -17.66
N VAL A 659 -11.72 2.04 -17.34
CA VAL A 659 -12.37 1.78 -16.05
C VAL A 659 -13.19 0.48 -16.11
N PRO A 660 -13.57 -0.09 -14.94
CA PRO A 660 -14.39 -1.31 -14.93
C PRO A 660 -15.68 -1.16 -15.72
N SER A 661 -15.91 -2.04 -16.72
CA SER A 661 -17.01 -1.91 -17.68
C SER A 661 -18.39 -1.87 -17.02
N VAL A 662 -18.58 -2.52 -15.88
CA VAL A 662 -19.86 -2.51 -15.14
C VAL A 662 -20.28 -1.09 -14.69
N LEU A 663 -19.32 -0.19 -14.46
CA LEU A 663 -19.59 1.15 -13.94
C LEU A 663 -19.89 2.18 -15.05
N LYS A 664 -19.49 1.90 -16.30
CA LYS A 664 -19.65 2.83 -17.44
C LYS A 664 -21.12 3.15 -17.74
N ALA A 665 -22.03 2.20 -17.50
CA ALA A 665 -23.46 2.43 -17.67
C ALA A 665 -24.02 3.54 -16.76
N ALA A 666 -23.45 3.72 -15.57
CA ALA A 666 -23.88 4.74 -14.60
C ALA A 666 -23.00 6.00 -14.62
N ALA A 667 -21.68 5.82 -14.75
CA ALA A 667 -20.71 6.92 -14.68
C ALA A 667 -20.33 7.51 -16.04
N GLY A 668 -20.77 6.91 -17.14
CA GLY A 668 -20.40 7.28 -18.51
C GLY A 668 -19.03 6.72 -18.94
N ASP A 669 -18.70 6.93 -20.20
CA ASP A 669 -17.44 6.46 -20.79
C ASP A 669 -16.21 7.18 -20.20
N PHE A 670 -15.08 6.48 -20.27
CA PHE A 670 -13.77 6.98 -19.88
C PHE A 670 -13.05 7.51 -21.13
N GLU A 671 -12.65 8.78 -21.07
CA GLU A 671 -11.97 9.44 -22.17
C GLU A 671 -10.74 10.16 -21.63
N VAL A 672 -9.58 9.79 -22.16
CA VAL A 672 -8.32 10.48 -21.84
C VAL A 672 -8.21 11.71 -22.74
N GLN A 673 -7.93 12.85 -22.13
CA GLN A 673 -7.72 14.10 -22.82
C GLN A 673 -6.37 14.67 -22.41
N GLU A 674 -5.67 15.26 -23.35
CA GLU A 674 -4.44 16.01 -23.09
C GLU A 674 -4.76 17.13 -22.07
N PRO A 675 -4.08 17.19 -20.91
CA PRO A 675 -4.40 18.17 -19.86
C PRO A 675 -4.27 19.63 -20.34
N TRP A 676 -3.21 19.91 -21.10
CA TRP A 676 -2.96 21.17 -21.80
C TRP A 676 -2.08 20.91 -23.04
N PRO A 677 -2.08 21.81 -24.05
CA PRO A 677 -1.30 21.59 -25.26
C PRO A 677 0.21 21.47 -24.99
N GLY A 678 0.80 20.34 -25.39
CA GLY A 678 2.21 20.03 -25.17
C GLY A 678 2.52 19.52 -23.77
N ALA A 679 1.53 18.98 -23.06
CA ALA A 679 1.72 18.43 -21.71
C ALA A 679 2.73 17.28 -21.72
N GLU A 680 3.72 17.32 -20.81
CA GLU A 680 4.69 16.24 -20.61
C GLU A 680 4.15 15.13 -19.67
N THR A 681 2.84 14.85 -19.77
CA THR A 681 2.13 13.82 -18.98
C THR A 681 1.04 13.16 -19.84
N THR A 682 0.63 11.94 -19.52
CA THR A 682 -0.37 11.22 -20.32
C THR A 682 -1.80 11.70 -20.10
N GLY A 683 -2.10 12.34 -18.96
CA GLY A 683 -3.46 12.75 -18.59
C GLY A 683 -4.39 11.60 -18.17
N ARG A 684 -3.88 10.36 -18.11
CA ARG A 684 -4.69 9.17 -17.77
C ARG A 684 -5.25 9.26 -16.35
N ARG A 685 -4.43 9.70 -15.38
CA ARG A 685 -4.83 9.81 -13.97
C ARG A 685 -5.84 10.93 -13.78
N LEU A 686 -5.67 12.08 -14.46
CA LEU A 686 -6.62 13.18 -14.41
C LEU A 686 -7.98 12.80 -14.99
N ALA A 687 -8.00 12.09 -16.12
CA ALA A 687 -9.23 11.55 -16.70
C ALA A 687 -9.96 10.63 -15.73
N PHE A 688 -9.21 9.76 -15.03
CA PHE A 688 -9.77 8.83 -14.06
C PHE A 688 -10.34 9.54 -12.84
N ALA A 689 -9.61 10.52 -12.32
CA ALA A 689 -10.05 11.31 -11.18
C ALA A 689 -11.32 12.12 -11.48
N ARG A 690 -11.40 12.71 -12.68
CA ARG A 690 -12.62 13.41 -13.16
C ARG A 690 -13.78 12.44 -13.37
N TRP A 691 -13.52 11.23 -13.85
CA TRP A 691 -14.55 10.19 -14.00
C TRP A 691 -15.13 9.75 -12.64
N LEU A 692 -14.26 9.50 -11.65
CA LEU A 692 -14.65 9.11 -10.29
C LEU A 692 -15.49 10.18 -9.56
N THR A 693 -15.29 11.46 -9.90
CA THR A 693 -15.91 12.61 -9.22
C THR A 693 -17.14 13.16 -9.92
N ARG A 694 -17.60 12.49 -11.00
CA ARG A 694 -18.88 12.83 -11.65
C ARG A 694 -20.04 12.69 -10.64
N PRO A 695 -21.00 13.62 -10.60
CA PRO A 695 -22.16 13.54 -9.71
C PRO A 695 -22.96 12.23 -9.83
N GLU A 696 -22.99 11.64 -11.03
CA GLU A 696 -23.71 10.41 -11.34
C GLU A 696 -22.92 9.13 -10.97
N HIS A 697 -21.64 9.27 -10.62
CA HIS A 697 -20.79 8.12 -10.32
C HIS A 697 -21.33 7.33 -9.12
N PRO A 698 -21.52 6.00 -9.25
CA PRO A 698 -22.36 5.27 -8.32
C PRO A 698 -21.72 4.95 -6.96
N LEU A 699 -20.39 5.00 -6.84
CA LEU A 699 -19.67 4.52 -5.66
C LEU A 699 -19.06 5.63 -4.82
N THR A 700 -18.28 6.54 -5.41
CA THR A 700 -17.46 7.55 -4.72
C THR A 700 -18.16 8.25 -3.55
N SER A 701 -19.34 8.84 -3.79
CA SER A 701 -20.09 9.55 -2.76
C SER A 701 -20.64 8.59 -1.70
N ARG A 702 -21.24 7.45 -2.09
CA ARG A 702 -21.76 6.43 -1.17
C ARG A 702 -20.68 5.86 -0.26
N VAL A 703 -19.53 5.51 -0.81
CA VAL A 703 -18.39 4.95 -0.08
C VAL A 703 -17.88 5.96 0.93
N PHE A 704 -17.69 7.22 0.52
CA PHE A 704 -17.20 8.27 1.41
C PHE A 704 -18.18 8.56 2.56
N VAL A 705 -19.46 8.79 2.28
CA VAL A 705 -20.45 9.06 3.34
C VAL A 705 -20.66 7.87 4.27
N ASN A 706 -20.55 6.63 3.75
CA ASN A 706 -20.64 5.42 4.57
C ASN A 706 -19.48 5.32 5.57
N ARG A 707 -18.27 5.75 5.19
CA ARG A 707 -17.13 5.79 6.12
C ARG A 707 -17.23 6.90 7.14
N VAL A 708 -17.67 8.09 6.73
CA VAL A 708 -17.98 9.19 7.68
C VAL A 708 -19.01 8.72 8.70
N TRP A 709 -20.07 8.05 8.24
CA TRP A 709 -21.07 7.43 9.09
C TRP A 709 -20.46 6.40 10.05
N GLN A 710 -19.63 5.47 9.56
CA GLN A 710 -18.94 4.49 10.40
C GLN A 710 -18.08 5.15 11.48
N GLN A 711 -17.38 6.24 11.17
CA GLN A 711 -16.53 6.95 12.14
C GLN A 711 -17.32 7.62 13.26
N LEU A 712 -18.57 8.01 13.04
CA LEU A 712 -19.43 8.63 14.06
C LEU A 712 -20.28 7.58 14.80
N PHE A 713 -20.91 6.66 14.07
CA PHE A 713 -21.86 5.69 14.59
C PHE A 713 -21.24 4.30 14.87
N GLY A 714 -19.95 4.10 14.64
CA GLY A 714 -19.21 2.86 14.93
C GLY A 714 -19.45 1.71 13.93
N ARG A 715 -20.48 1.79 13.09
CA ARG A 715 -20.78 0.81 12.03
C ARG A 715 -21.29 1.55 10.79
N GLY A 716 -20.75 1.22 9.62
CA GLY A 716 -21.25 1.76 8.34
C GLY A 716 -22.70 1.32 8.05
N ILE A 717 -23.42 2.11 7.27
CA ILE A 717 -24.72 1.70 6.72
C ILE A 717 -24.55 0.41 5.91
N VAL A 718 -23.49 0.35 5.10
CA VAL A 718 -22.89 -0.86 4.55
C VAL A 718 -21.77 -1.28 5.49
N ALA A 719 -21.92 -2.46 6.09
CA ALA A 719 -20.99 -2.94 7.12
C ALA A 719 -19.60 -3.30 6.56
N THR A 720 -19.54 -3.84 5.35
CA THR A 720 -18.29 -4.13 4.62
C THR A 720 -17.81 -2.86 3.90
N VAL A 721 -17.10 -2.00 4.63
CA VAL A 721 -16.69 -0.67 4.16
C VAL A 721 -15.70 -0.67 2.98
N ASP A 722 -15.09 -1.83 2.72
CA ASP A 722 -14.13 -2.12 1.66
C ASP A 722 -14.77 -2.85 0.46
N ASN A 723 -16.02 -3.30 0.59
CA ASN A 723 -16.67 -4.12 -0.43
C ASN A 723 -18.18 -3.82 -0.56
N PHE A 724 -18.51 -3.08 -1.61
CA PHE A 724 -19.87 -2.76 -2.07
C PHE A 724 -20.34 -3.71 -3.19
N GLY A 725 -19.49 -4.65 -3.60
CA GLY A 725 -19.80 -5.71 -4.55
C GLY A 725 -20.80 -6.73 -4.01
N ARG A 726 -21.01 -7.80 -4.77
CA ARG A 726 -21.98 -8.87 -4.51
C ARG A 726 -21.71 -9.69 -3.26
N THR A 727 -20.45 -9.80 -2.86
CA THR A 727 -20.05 -10.48 -1.63
C THR A 727 -20.05 -9.55 -0.42
N GLY A 728 -20.23 -8.24 -0.64
CA GLY A 728 -20.42 -7.24 0.40
C GLY A 728 -21.77 -7.37 1.10
N SER A 729 -21.87 -6.77 2.29
CA SER A 729 -23.13 -6.66 3.01
C SER A 729 -24.07 -5.67 2.33
N PRO A 730 -25.38 -5.96 2.25
CA PRO A 730 -26.34 -4.95 1.79
C PRO A 730 -26.42 -3.78 2.78
N PRO A 731 -26.81 -2.58 2.32
CA PRO A 731 -27.01 -1.44 3.19
C PRO A 731 -28.17 -1.71 4.17
N SER A 732 -27.96 -1.40 5.45
CA SER A 732 -29.02 -1.46 6.47
C SER A 732 -30.17 -0.48 6.16
N HIS A 733 -29.83 0.69 5.62
CA HIS A 733 -30.73 1.79 5.25
C HIS A 733 -30.40 2.30 3.84
N PRO A 734 -30.82 1.61 2.76
CA PRO A 734 -30.46 1.95 1.38
C PRO A 734 -30.86 3.38 0.99
N GLU A 735 -32.10 3.77 1.31
CA GLU A 735 -32.60 5.12 0.99
C GLU A 735 -31.84 6.21 1.74
N LEU A 736 -31.45 5.97 2.99
CA LEU A 736 -30.64 6.92 3.75
C LEU A 736 -29.24 7.08 3.14
N LEU A 737 -28.61 5.97 2.72
CA LEU A 737 -27.30 6.00 2.07
C LEU A 737 -27.34 6.82 0.78
N ASP A 738 -28.33 6.56 -0.08
CA ASP A 738 -28.49 7.28 -1.34
C ASP A 738 -28.83 8.75 -1.11
N TRP A 739 -29.70 9.04 -0.14
CA TRP A 739 -30.01 10.42 0.24
C TRP A 739 -28.76 11.17 0.73
N LEU A 740 -27.97 10.57 1.63
CA LEU A 740 -26.73 11.17 2.12
C LEU A 740 -25.70 11.38 1.00
N ALA A 741 -25.55 10.39 0.12
CA ALA A 741 -24.61 10.45 -1.01
C ALA A 741 -24.98 11.59 -1.97
N VAL A 742 -26.26 11.72 -2.34
CA VAL A 742 -26.72 12.79 -3.24
C VAL A 742 -26.69 14.16 -2.56
N GLU A 743 -27.09 14.27 -1.29
CA GLU A 743 -27.02 15.54 -0.57
C GLU A 743 -25.57 16.01 -0.39
N PHE A 744 -24.64 15.10 -0.14
CA PHE A 744 -23.22 15.42 -0.03
C PHE A 744 -22.67 16.06 -1.30
N VAL A 745 -23.00 15.51 -2.48
CA VAL A 745 -22.65 16.10 -3.77
C VAL A 745 -23.33 17.45 -3.98
N ARG A 746 -24.63 17.56 -3.66
CA ARG A 746 -25.41 18.81 -3.81
C ARG A 746 -24.94 19.94 -2.90
N ASP A 747 -24.42 19.61 -1.72
CA ASP A 747 -23.82 20.55 -0.77
C ASP A 747 -22.37 20.90 -1.10
N GLY A 748 -21.90 20.53 -2.30
CA GLY A 748 -20.57 20.88 -2.81
C GLY A 748 -19.45 20.05 -2.19
N TRP A 749 -19.74 18.79 -1.84
CA TRP A 749 -18.76 17.85 -1.31
C TRP A 749 -18.09 18.30 0.01
N SER A 750 -18.77 19.16 0.78
CA SER A 750 -18.27 19.71 2.05
C SER A 750 -18.36 18.71 3.19
N LEU A 751 -17.20 18.34 3.73
CA LEU A 751 -17.10 17.41 4.84
C LEU A 751 -17.63 18.04 6.13
N LYS A 752 -17.37 19.33 6.37
CA LYS A 752 -17.87 20.03 7.57
C LYS A 752 -19.40 20.11 7.58
N ARG A 753 -20.04 20.33 6.43
CA ARG A 753 -21.51 20.31 6.31
C ARG A 753 -22.08 18.93 6.60
N LEU A 754 -21.47 17.87 6.05
CA LEU A 754 -21.86 16.49 6.33
C LEU A 754 -21.74 16.17 7.83
N HIS A 755 -20.62 16.51 8.47
CA HIS A 755 -20.48 16.32 9.92
C HIS A 755 -21.50 17.10 10.72
N ARG A 756 -21.72 18.39 10.40
CA ARG A 756 -22.74 19.20 11.08
C ARG A 756 -24.12 18.57 10.97
N LEU A 757 -24.49 18.06 9.79
CA LEU A 757 -25.76 17.37 9.58
C LEU A 757 -25.88 16.13 10.47
N LEU A 758 -24.85 15.30 10.52
CA LEU A 758 -24.86 14.04 11.28
C LEU A 758 -24.85 14.28 12.79
N VAL A 759 -23.95 15.13 13.30
CA VAL A 759 -23.80 15.32 14.77
C VAL A 759 -24.94 16.14 15.39
N THR A 760 -25.67 16.93 14.60
CA THR A 760 -26.85 17.67 15.09
C THR A 760 -28.17 16.90 14.94
N SER A 761 -28.12 15.64 14.51
CA SER A 761 -29.31 14.77 14.37
C SER A 761 -29.82 14.23 15.70
N ARG A 762 -31.10 13.85 15.75
CA ARG A 762 -31.67 13.12 16.88
C ARG A 762 -30.93 11.81 17.08
N ALA A 763 -30.63 11.11 15.99
CA ALA A 763 -29.94 9.83 15.99
C ALA A 763 -28.57 9.87 16.69
N TYR A 764 -27.76 10.89 16.41
CA TYR A 764 -26.44 11.07 17.04
C TYR A 764 -26.55 11.49 18.50
N ARG A 765 -27.58 12.26 18.89
CA ARG A 765 -27.74 12.78 20.26
C ARG A 765 -28.35 11.79 21.26
N GLN A 766 -28.68 10.57 20.82
CA GLN A 766 -29.25 9.54 21.68
C GLN A 766 -28.31 9.14 22.84
N SER A 767 -28.91 8.72 23.95
CA SER A 767 -28.21 8.00 25.02
C SER A 767 -27.74 6.63 24.54
N SER A 768 -26.61 6.18 25.07
CA SER A 768 -26.07 4.82 24.88
C SER A 768 -26.68 3.78 25.84
N ALA A 769 -27.66 4.17 26.67
CA ALA A 769 -28.32 3.29 27.61
C ALA A 769 -29.03 2.10 26.92
N VAL A 770 -28.85 0.91 27.49
CA VAL A 770 -29.48 -0.30 26.95
C VAL A 770 -30.93 -0.40 27.42
N ARG A 771 -31.87 -0.38 26.48
CA ARG A 771 -33.28 -0.71 26.71
C ARG A 771 -33.54 -2.18 26.39
N THR A 772 -34.02 -2.94 27.39
CA THR A 772 -34.17 -4.40 27.30
C THR A 772 -35.11 -4.82 26.17
N GLU A 773 -36.20 -4.07 25.97
CA GLU A 773 -37.18 -4.31 24.92
C GLU A 773 -36.62 -4.07 23.52
N ALA A 774 -35.82 -3.01 23.32
CA ALA A 774 -35.23 -2.71 22.03
C ALA A 774 -34.10 -3.68 21.67
N ARG A 775 -33.27 -4.05 22.65
CA ARG A 775 -32.22 -5.06 22.48
C ARG A 775 -32.78 -6.43 22.10
N ALA A 776 -34.00 -6.77 22.54
CA ALA A 776 -34.62 -8.04 22.16
C ALA A 776 -35.05 -8.07 20.69
N VAL A 777 -35.36 -6.92 20.10
CA VAL A 777 -35.77 -6.78 18.68
C VAL A 777 -34.55 -6.60 17.78
N ASP A 778 -33.63 -5.72 18.16
CA ASP A 778 -32.41 -5.39 17.42
C ASP A 778 -31.19 -5.47 18.36
N PRO A 779 -30.66 -6.69 18.61
CA PRO A 779 -29.57 -6.89 19.57
C PRO A 779 -28.26 -6.25 19.15
N ASP A 780 -28.03 -6.13 17.83
CA ASP A 780 -26.82 -5.59 17.23
C ASP A 780 -26.89 -4.07 17.01
N ASN A 781 -28.04 -3.45 17.33
CA ASN A 781 -28.30 -2.02 17.16
C ASN A 781 -28.12 -1.56 15.69
N VAL A 782 -28.49 -2.41 14.73
CA VAL A 782 -28.40 -2.12 13.28
C VAL A 782 -29.33 -0.99 12.89
N LEU A 783 -30.50 -0.88 13.53
CA LEU A 783 -31.50 0.17 13.32
C LEU A 783 -31.18 1.47 14.06
N LEU A 784 -30.08 1.49 14.84
CA LEU A 784 -29.61 2.66 15.58
C LEU A 784 -30.66 3.23 16.56
N TRP A 785 -31.33 2.35 17.32
CA TRP A 785 -32.30 2.73 18.36
C TRP A 785 -31.66 3.37 19.60
N ARG A 786 -30.33 3.34 19.69
CA ARG A 786 -29.48 4.06 20.65
C ARG A 786 -28.16 4.45 20.01
N MET A 787 -27.42 5.36 20.65
CA MET A 787 -26.01 5.56 20.29
C MET A 787 -25.19 4.32 20.72
N PRO A 788 -24.24 3.84 19.89
CA PRO A 788 -23.32 2.79 20.31
C PRO A 788 -22.29 3.31 21.30
N MET A 789 -22.06 2.55 22.37
CA MET A 789 -20.93 2.79 23.26
C MET A 789 -19.62 2.49 22.52
N ARG A 790 -18.70 3.46 22.47
CA ARG A 790 -17.44 3.36 21.74
C ARG A 790 -16.25 3.57 22.67
N ARG A 791 -15.26 2.68 22.57
CA ARG A 791 -13.95 2.87 23.19
C ARG A 791 -13.18 3.94 22.40
N LEU A 792 -12.39 4.75 23.10
CA LEU A 792 -11.45 5.66 22.46
C LEU A 792 -10.43 4.87 21.62
N GLN A 793 -10.03 5.46 20.49
CA GLN A 793 -8.95 4.93 19.64
C GLN A 793 -7.59 5.17 20.30
N ALA A 794 -6.57 4.43 19.88
CA ALA A 794 -5.22 4.50 20.44
C ALA A 794 -4.67 5.93 20.56
N GLU A 795 -4.79 6.70 19.48
CA GLU A 795 -4.34 8.09 19.38
C GLU A 795 -5.10 8.97 20.37
N TRP A 796 -6.40 8.74 20.56
CA TRP A 796 -7.23 9.53 21.47
C TRP A 796 -6.94 9.21 22.92
N ILE A 797 -6.60 7.95 23.25
CA ILE A 797 -6.17 7.58 24.61
C ILE A 797 -4.88 8.30 24.96
N ARG A 798 -3.88 8.28 24.06
CA ARG A 798 -2.62 9.00 24.26
C ARG A 798 -2.85 10.50 24.35
N ASP A 799 -3.54 11.09 23.37
CA ASP A 799 -3.76 12.53 23.29
C ASP A 799 -4.63 13.04 24.44
N ALA A 800 -5.65 12.30 24.88
CA ALA A 800 -6.47 12.65 26.04
C ALA A 800 -5.66 12.58 27.34
N THR A 801 -4.72 11.63 27.46
CA THR A 801 -3.82 11.53 28.61
C THR A 801 -2.92 12.76 28.68
N LEU A 802 -2.28 13.14 27.56
CA LEU A 802 -1.46 14.35 27.45
C LEU A 802 -2.25 15.63 27.72
N ALA A 803 -3.50 15.70 27.22
CA ALA A 803 -4.38 16.84 27.44
C ALA A 803 -4.80 16.96 28.92
N ALA A 804 -5.17 15.84 29.55
CA ALA A 804 -5.56 15.82 30.96
C ALA A 804 -4.39 16.23 31.87
N SER A 805 -3.20 15.69 31.62
CA SER A 805 -1.98 15.98 32.39
C SER A 805 -1.40 17.37 32.10
N GLY A 806 -1.84 18.05 31.04
CA GLY A 806 -1.34 19.37 30.65
C GLY A 806 0.03 19.36 29.98
N THR A 807 0.47 18.20 29.48
CA THR A 807 1.77 18.04 28.80
C THR A 807 1.65 18.07 27.27
N LEU A 808 0.42 18.08 26.72
CA LEU A 808 0.18 18.11 25.29
C LEU A 808 0.82 19.34 24.63
N ASN A 809 1.68 19.08 23.64
CA ASN A 809 2.20 20.09 22.74
C ASN A 809 1.24 20.26 21.54
N PRO A 810 0.57 21.42 21.39
CA PRO A 810 -0.44 21.62 20.34
C PRO A 810 0.18 21.97 18.98
N ARG A 811 1.51 21.91 18.82
CA ARG A 811 2.16 22.28 17.58
C ARG A 811 1.78 21.34 16.43
N MET A 812 1.22 21.95 15.40
CA MET A 812 0.81 21.31 14.16
C MET A 812 1.94 21.34 13.12
N PHE A 813 1.86 20.40 12.17
CA PHE A 813 2.68 20.33 10.96
C PHE A 813 4.19 20.14 11.18
N GLY A 814 4.92 19.90 10.09
CA GLY A 814 6.36 19.65 10.08
C GLY A 814 6.72 18.19 10.36
N PRO A 815 8.01 17.85 10.42
CA PRO A 815 8.48 16.49 10.60
C PRO A 815 7.86 15.79 11.81
N SER A 816 7.65 14.48 11.70
CA SER A 816 7.17 13.64 12.80
C SER A 816 8.24 13.48 13.89
N SER A 817 7.80 13.39 15.14
CA SER A 817 8.65 13.05 16.27
C SER A 817 9.21 11.63 16.09
N PRO A 818 10.54 11.44 16.08
CA PRO A 818 11.14 10.13 15.90
C PRO A 818 10.77 9.17 17.04
N VAL A 819 10.82 7.87 16.76
CA VAL A 819 10.62 6.81 17.75
C VAL A 819 11.89 6.01 17.97
N VAL A 820 12.10 5.55 19.20
CA VAL A 820 13.22 4.68 19.61
C VAL A 820 12.69 3.51 20.41
N ALA A 821 13.33 2.35 20.24
CA ALA A 821 13.13 1.19 21.09
C ALA A 821 14.12 1.25 22.25
N ASP A 822 13.65 1.00 23.48
CA ASP A 822 14.53 0.78 24.64
C ASP A 822 15.06 -0.68 24.69
N ASP A 823 15.87 -0.98 25.70
CA ASP A 823 16.49 -2.30 25.91
C ASP A 823 15.45 -3.41 26.14
N ASP A 824 14.24 -3.06 26.58
CA ASP A 824 13.12 -3.98 26.79
C ASP A 824 12.24 -4.12 25.53
N GLY A 825 12.59 -3.41 24.44
CA GLY A 825 11.87 -3.43 23.17
C GLY A 825 10.61 -2.56 23.13
N VAL A 826 10.41 -1.69 24.12
CA VAL A 826 9.30 -0.72 24.13
C VAL A 826 9.66 0.45 23.22
N VAL A 827 8.84 0.67 22.20
CA VAL A 827 9.00 1.75 21.22
C VAL A 827 8.22 2.98 21.68
N GLN A 828 8.93 4.08 21.91
CA GLN A 828 8.37 5.35 22.37
C GLN A 828 8.96 6.54 21.60
N GLU A 829 8.38 7.72 21.78
CA GLU A 829 8.89 8.97 21.22
C GLU A 829 10.30 9.28 21.76
N ALA A 830 11.25 9.57 20.88
CA ALA A 830 12.66 9.70 21.24
C ALA A 830 12.97 11.05 21.90
N PRO A 831 13.60 11.11 23.10
CA PRO A 831 13.78 12.35 23.89
C PRO A 831 14.48 13.47 23.11
N GLY A 832 14.04 14.74 23.26
CA GLY A 832 14.58 15.85 22.46
C GLY A 832 13.60 17.00 22.14
N PHE A 833 13.75 17.62 20.97
CA PHE A 833 12.95 18.78 20.54
C PHE A 833 11.55 18.33 20.10
N GLU A 834 10.50 19.08 20.50
CA GLU A 834 9.09 18.90 20.08
C GLU A 834 8.36 17.65 20.58
N HIS A 835 8.65 17.22 21.81
CA HIS A 835 7.97 16.10 22.49
C HIS A 835 6.49 16.30 22.74
N ALA A 836 5.78 15.19 22.99
CA ALA A 836 4.40 15.17 23.47
C ALA A 836 3.42 15.86 22.52
N ARG A 837 3.73 15.89 21.23
CA ARG A 837 2.77 16.28 20.18
C ARG A 837 1.64 15.27 20.10
N ARG A 838 0.55 15.66 19.44
CA ARG A 838 -0.53 14.74 19.09
C ARG A 838 0.01 13.51 18.39
N SER A 839 -0.65 12.38 18.61
CA SER A 839 -0.23 11.06 18.13
C SER A 839 -0.09 10.99 16.60
N LEU A 840 -0.83 11.83 15.87
CA LEU A 840 -0.72 12.01 14.42
C LEU A 840 0.69 12.45 13.95
N TYR A 841 1.47 13.09 14.83
CA TYR A 841 2.83 13.55 14.55
C TYR A 841 3.91 12.64 15.13
N VAL A 842 3.55 11.48 15.68
CA VAL A 842 4.53 10.46 16.06
C VAL A 842 4.93 9.71 14.78
N LEU A 843 6.23 9.45 14.60
CA LEU A 843 6.72 8.76 13.41
C LEU A 843 6.12 7.35 13.31
N HIS A 844 5.31 7.11 12.28
CA HIS A 844 4.73 5.80 12.00
C HIS A 844 5.71 4.95 11.18
N ARG A 845 6.26 3.90 11.79
CA ARG A 845 7.14 2.91 11.13
C ARG A 845 6.50 1.53 11.05
N ARG A 846 6.81 0.77 10.00
CA ARG A 846 6.31 -0.60 9.79
C ARG A 846 7.02 -1.62 10.70
N SER A 847 8.33 -1.44 10.90
CA SER A 847 9.19 -2.31 11.71
C SER A 847 9.13 -2.01 13.21
N GLN A 848 8.91 -0.75 13.58
CA GLN A 848 8.93 -0.25 14.96
C GLN A 848 7.70 0.63 15.23
N PRO A 849 6.49 0.06 15.26
CA PRO A 849 5.30 0.82 15.65
C PRO A 849 5.40 1.24 17.13
N ALA A 850 4.88 2.42 17.47
CA ALA A 850 4.88 2.89 18.86
C ALA A 850 4.05 1.94 19.74
N THR A 851 4.65 1.42 20.82
CA THR A 851 4.09 0.30 21.59
C THR A 851 2.72 0.60 22.18
N LEU A 852 2.50 1.80 22.71
CA LEU A 852 1.20 2.21 23.23
C LEU A 852 0.14 2.25 22.11
N LEU A 853 0.50 2.76 20.93
CA LEU A 853 -0.44 2.84 19.82
C LEU A 853 -0.81 1.45 19.30
N GLU A 854 0.19 0.60 19.08
CA GLU A 854 0.00 -0.79 18.63
C GLU A 854 -0.87 -1.59 19.60
N LEU A 855 -0.58 -1.53 20.90
CA LEU A 855 -1.34 -2.27 21.92
C LEU A 855 -2.81 -1.84 22.00
N PHE A 856 -3.13 -0.59 21.68
CA PHE A 856 -4.50 -0.07 21.62
C PHE A 856 -5.12 -0.14 20.21
N ASP A 857 -4.64 -1.07 19.38
CA ASP A 857 -5.17 -1.42 18.06
C ASP A 857 -4.99 -0.33 17.00
N ALA A 858 -3.94 0.49 17.09
CA ALA A 858 -3.53 1.31 15.94
C ALA A 858 -3.23 0.39 14.74
N PRO A 859 -3.69 0.74 13.53
CA PRO A 859 -3.64 -0.14 12.38
C PRO A 859 -2.20 -0.41 11.94
N ARG A 860 -1.91 -1.67 11.59
CA ARG A 860 -0.74 -2.04 10.81
C ARG A 860 -1.13 -2.03 9.34
N MET A 861 -0.59 -1.09 8.55
CA MET A 861 -0.99 -0.89 7.16
C MET A 861 -0.51 -2.04 6.27
N ALA A 862 -1.43 -2.75 5.61
CA ALA A 862 -1.10 -3.83 4.67
C ALA A 862 -2.22 -4.06 3.63
N PRO A 863 -2.25 -3.32 2.50
CA PRO A 863 -1.50 -2.10 2.22
C PRO A 863 -2.10 -0.87 2.92
N ASN A 864 -3.40 -0.89 3.24
CA ASN A 864 -4.16 0.16 3.92
C ASN A 864 -5.09 -0.41 5.01
N CYS A 865 -5.83 0.47 5.71
CA CYS A 865 -6.81 0.08 6.72
C CYS A 865 -8.12 0.86 6.53
N LEU A 866 -9.23 0.14 6.30
CA LEU A 866 -10.56 0.74 6.12
C LEU A 866 -11.46 0.55 7.34
N GLU A 867 -11.17 -0.43 8.18
CA GLU A 867 -11.87 -0.68 9.44
C GLU A 867 -10.87 -1.00 10.55
N ARG A 868 -10.89 -0.18 11.61
CA ARG A 868 -10.06 -0.41 12.80
C ARG A 868 -10.72 -1.44 13.70
N ARG A 869 -9.96 -2.46 14.07
CA ARG A 869 -10.39 -3.43 15.09
C ARG A 869 -10.28 -2.81 16.47
N THR A 870 -11.14 -3.25 17.38
CA THR A 870 -11.08 -2.88 18.79
C THR A 870 -10.96 -4.16 19.61
N SER A 871 -9.90 -4.29 20.38
CA SER A 871 -9.67 -5.41 21.27
C SER A 871 -9.74 -4.99 22.74
N ILE A 872 -10.06 -5.94 23.61
CA ILE A 872 -10.00 -5.78 25.07
C ILE A 872 -9.13 -6.92 25.58
N VAL A 873 -7.84 -6.65 25.77
CA VAL A 873 -6.85 -7.68 26.12
C VAL A 873 -6.06 -7.29 27.37
N ALA A 874 -5.63 -8.30 28.15
CA ALA A 874 -4.91 -8.08 29.41
C ALA A 874 -3.64 -7.21 29.27
N PRO A 875 -2.83 -7.32 28.19
CA PRO A 875 -1.67 -6.44 27.98
C PRO A 875 -1.99 -4.94 27.96
N GLN A 876 -3.16 -4.53 27.47
CA GLN A 876 -3.58 -3.12 27.48
C GLN A 876 -3.73 -2.60 28.92
N ALA A 877 -4.41 -3.36 29.78
CA ALA A 877 -4.57 -3.01 31.18
C ALA A 877 -3.23 -3.05 31.95
N LEU A 878 -2.36 -4.04 31.65
CA LEU A 878 -1.04 -4.14 32.25
C LEU A 878 -0.12 -2.98 31.85
N LEU A 879 -0.20 -2.49 30.61
CA LEU A 879 0.53 -1.31 30.15
C LEU A 879 0.07 -0.06 30.91
N LEU A 880 -1.25 0.16 31.04
CA LEU A 880 -1.76 1.32 31.76
C LEU A 880 -1.44 1.27 33.27
N LEU A 881 -1.31 0.08 33.84
CA LEU A 881 -0.95 -0.12 35.24
C LEU A 881 0.57 0.00 35.50
N ASN A 882 1.41 -0.49 34.60
CA ASN A 882 2.86 -0.67 34.86
C ASN A 882 3.79 0.12 33.94
N GLY A 883 3.27 0.79 32.91
CA GLY A 883 4.08 1.54 31.95
C GLY A 883 4.78 2.74 32.59
N GLY A 884 6.03 3.00 32.21
CA GLY A 884 6.76 4.19 32.66
C GLY A 884 6.05 5.48 32.24
N TRP A 885 5.75 5.59 30.94
CA TRP A 885 5.11 6.78 30.37
C TRP A 885 3.80 7.17 31.06
N ILE A 886 2.91 6.22 31.36
CA ILE A 886 1.62 6.52 32.01
C ILE A 886 1.80 6.98 33.47
N ARG A 887 2.83 6.47 34.17
CA ARG A 887 3.19 6.96 35.52
C ARG A 887 3.74 8.38 35.46
N ASP A 888 4.55 8.70 34.45
CA ASP A 888 5.06 10.06 34.25
C ASP A 888 3.90 11.03 33.96
N GLN A 889 2.92 10.62 33.16
CA GLN A 889 1.72 11.42 32.90
C GLN A 889 0.83 11.57 34.14
N ALA A 890 0.74 10.56 35.00
CA ALA A 890 0.03 10.66 36.28
C ALA A 890 0.71 11.65 37.24
N ALA A 891 2.05 11.68 37.26
CA ALA A 891 2.82 12.64 38.04
C ALA A 891 2.59 14.08 37.52
N ALA A 892 2.66 14.28 36.20
CA ALA A 892 2.37 15.57 35.58
C ALA A 892 0.92 16.03 35.83
N LEU A 893 -0.05 15.11 35.80
CA LEU A 893 -1.45 15.40 36.13
C LEU A 893 -1.61 15.82 37.60
N ALA A 894 -0.96 15.14 38.53
CA ALA A 894 -0.97 15.53 39.94
C ALA A 894 -0.40 16.95 40.14
N ASP A 895 0.68 17.29 39.43
CA ASP A 895 1.30 18.61 39.48
C ASP A 895 0.36 19.70 38.93
N ALA A 896 -0.28 19.43 37.80
CA ALA A 896 -1.27 20.32 37.22
C ALA A 896 -2.50 20.51 38.13
N VAL A 897 -2.98 19.44 38.80
CA VAL A 897 -4.09 19.50 39.76
C VAL A 897 -3.69 20.31 41.00
N SER A 898 -2.50 20.08 41.55
CA SER A 898 -1.99 20.84 42.70
C SER A 898 -1.82 22.32 42.39
N LEU A 899 -1.36 22.67 41.18
CA LEU A 899 -1.23 24.05 40.73
C LEU A 899 -2.60 24.75 40.61
N ASP A 900 -3.60 24.07 40.06
CA ASP A 900 -4.93 24.63 39.81
C ASP A 900 -5.78 24.76 41.09
N ALA A 901 -5.77 23.74 41.95
CA ALA A 901 -6.70 23.62 43.07
C ALA A 901 -6.12 24.04 44.43
N GLY A 902 -4.81 24.30 44.51
CA GLY A 902 -4.13 24.59 45.77
C GLY A 902 -4.07 23.37 46.71
N PRO A 903 -3.87 23.55 48.03
CA PRO A 903 -3.60 22.45 48.95
C PRO A 903 -4.85 21.69 49.46
N GLU A 904 -6.06 22.13 49.13
CA GLU A 904 -7.28 21.55 49.69
C GLU A 904 -7.63 20.19 49.02
N PRO A 905 -7.70 19.07 49.77
CA PRO A 905 -7.93 17.75 49.18
C PRO A 905 -9.24 17.62 48.40
N ALA A 906 -10.32 18.24 48.90
CA ALA A 906 -11.63 18.18 48.24
C ALA A 906 -11.59 18.84 46.83
N LEU A 907 -10.94 20.01 46.73
CA LEU A 907 -10.79 20.72 45.46
C LEU A 907 -9.85 19.98 44.49
N ARG A 908 -8.79 19.33 45.01
CA ARG A 908 -7.90 18.50 44.20
C ARG A 908 -8.62 17.30 43.59
N ILE A 909 -9.42 16.60 44.40
CA ILE A 909 -10.25 15.47 43.94
C ILE A 909 -11.21 15.97 42.84
N GLU A 910 -11.92 17.07 43.09
CA GLU A 910 -12.86 17.63 42.12
C GLU A 910 -12.17 18.03 40.81
N ARG A 911 -11.03 18.72 40.88
CA ARG A 911 -10.27 19.16 39.70
C ARG A 911 -9.71 17.99 38.90
N ALA A 912 -9.22 16.94 39.57
CA ALA A 912 -8.75 15.72 38.91
C ALA A 912 -9.89 15.01 38.15
N TYR A 913 -11.07 14.89 38.78
CA TYR A 913 -12.27 14.34 38.14
C TYR A 913 -12.73 15.16 36.94
N LEU A 914 -12.70 16.50 37.02
CA LEU A 914 -13.05 17.38 35.91
C LEU A 914 -12.06 17.26 34.74
N ARG A 915 -10.74 17.23 35.02
CA ARG A 915 -9.70 17.10 33.98
C ARG A 915 -9.76 15.74 33.25
N VAL A 916 -9.99 14.65 33.98
CA VAL A 916 -9.94 13.29 33.41
C VAL A 916 -11.31 12.86 32.86
N LEU A 917 -12.38 13.07 33.64
CA LEU A 917 -13.71 12.52 33.35
C LEU A 917 -14.73 13.58 32.88
N GLY A 918 -14.38 14.87 32.88
CA GLY A 918 -15.28 15.95 32.44
C GLY A 918 -16.52 16.14 33.33
N ARG A 919 -16.50 15.62 34.56
CA ARG A 919 -17.59 15.73 35.54
C ARG A 919 -17.06 15.79 36.96
N PRO A 920 -17.79 16.39 37.91
CA PRO A 920 -17.44 16.27 39.32
C PRO A 920 -17.61 14.82 39.83
N PRO A 921 -16.90 14.45 40.91
CA PRO A 921 -17.08 13.15 41.56
C PRO A 921 -18.48 13.05 42.19
N ARG A 922 -19.07 11.86 42.17
CA ARG A 922 -20.26 11.57 42.97
C ARG A 922 -19.91 11.60 44.47
N PRO A 923 -20.86 11.82 45.39
CA PRO A 923 -20.57 11.86 46.83
C PRO A 923 -19.83 10.62 47.35
N ALA A 924 -20.17 9.42 46.86
CA ALA A 924 -19.48 8.18 47.21
C ALA A 924 -18.06 8.10 46.64
N GLU A 925 -17.85 8.63 45.42
CA GLU A 925 -16.54 8.69 44.77
C GLU A 925 -15.61 9.67 45.49
N SER A 926 -16.13 10.85 45.85
CA SER A 926 -15.40 11.87 46.60
C SER A 926 -14.99 11.37 47.98
N ALA A 927 -15.90 10.72 48.71
CA ALA A 927 -15.59 10.12 50.01
C ALA A 927 -14.50 9.04 49.92
N ARG A 928 -14.60 8.14 48.92
CA ARG A 928 -13.61 7.08 48.71
C ARG A 928 -12.25 7.63 48.26
N ALA A 929 -12.24 8.67 47.42
CA ALA A 929 -11.02 9.34 47.00
C ALA A 929 -10.31 10.02 48.17
N ALA A 930 -11.05 10.69 49.06
CA ALA A 930 -10.49 11.31 50.26
C ALA A 930 -9.90 10.27 51.23
N GLU A 931 -10.59 9.15 51.44
CA GLU A 931 -10.08 8.01 52.22
C GLU A 931 -8.79 7.45 51.60
N PHE A 932 -8.78 7.21 50.28
CA PHE A 932 -7.60 6.71 49.56
C PHE A 932 -6.39 7.63 49.70
N LEU A 933 -6.55 8.94 49.46
CA LEU A 933 -5.45 9.90 49.58
C LEU A 933 -4.85 9.90 50.99
N GLN A 934 -5.70 9.79 52.02
CA GLN A 934 -5.25 9.74 53.41
C GLN A 934 -4.48 8.46 53.73
N GLU A 935 -5.02 7.29 53.34
CA GLU A 935 -4.38 5.98 53.55
C GLU A 935 -3.04 5.90 52.82
N GLN A 936 -3.00 6.32 51.56
CA GLN A 936 -1.80 6.25 50.73
C GLN A 936 -0.70 7.21 51.21
N ALA A 937 -1.07 8.44 51.63
CA ALA A 937 -0.11 9.37 52.20
C ALA A 937 0.47 8.88 53.54
N LEU A 938 -0.31 8.12 54.33
CA LEU A 938 0.21 7.49 55.55
C LEU A 938 1.21 6.38 55.23
N LEU A 939 0.93 5.53 54.24
CA LEU A 939 1.86 4.48 53.79
C LEU A 939 3.20 5.07 53.35
N TYR A 940 3.19 6.14 52.53
CA TYR A 940 4.44 6.79 52.11
C TYR A 940 5.21 7.46 53.24
N ARG A 941 4.54 7.88 54.32
CA ARG A 941 5.22 8.39 55.53
C ARG A 941 5.85 7.27 56.33
N ASP A 942 5.20 6.11 56.42
CA ASP A 942 5.66 4.95 57.18
C ASP A 942 6.79 4.18 56.46
N ASP A 943 6.82 4.20 55.12
CA ASP A 943 7.87 3.57 54.29
C ASP A 943 9.12 4.46 54.10
N ALA A 944 9.14 5.70 54.62
CA ALA A 944 10.30 6.58 54.52
C ALA A 944 11.47 6.07 55.40
N PRO A 945 12.72 6.00 54.88
CA PRO A 945 13.86 5.51 55.66
C PRO A 945 14.10 6.41 56.89
N PRO A 946 14.41 5.84 58.08
CA PRO A 946 14.43 6.57 59.36
C PRO A 946 15.50 7.66 59.53
N CYS A 947 16.20 8.08 58.45
CA CYS A 947 17.29 9.05 58.48
C CYS A 947 17.19 10.21 57.47
N SER A 948 16.09 10.39 56.72
CA SER A 948 15.87 11.63 55.97
C SER A 948 15.41 12.73 56.93
N ALA A 949 16.36 13.56 57.40
CA ALA A 949 16.05 14.78 58.14
C ALA A 949 15.05 15.63 57.33
N PRO A 950 14.08 16.32 57.97
CA PRO A 950 13.18 17.21 57.27
C PRO A 950 14.01 18.31 56.59
N PRO A 951 13.73 18.68 55.33
CA PRO A 951 14.38 19.85 54.75
C PRO A 951 13.94 21.08 55.54
N GLU A 952 14.88 21.66 56.29
CA GLU A 952 14.79 23.04 56.76
C GLU A 952 14.93 23.97 55.55
N SER A 953 13.85 24.15 54.80
CA SER A 953 13.71 25.33 53.93
C SER A 953 12.24 25.70 53.76
N GLU A 954 11.98 26.98 54.01
CA GLU A 954 10.69 27.64 54.03
C GLU A 954 9.90 27.49 52.72
N ALA A 955 8.58 27.34 52.87
CA ALA A 955 7.53 27.61 51.88
C ALA A 955 7.32 26.62 50.69
N SER A 956 7.23 25.31 50.95
CA SER A 956 6.32 24.45 50.15
C SER A 956 5.23 23.88 51.05
N THR A 957 3.97 24.09 50.69
CA THR A 957 2.78 23.78 51.50
C THR A 957 2.33 22.31 51.43
N GLU A 958 3.06 21.44 50.73
CA GLU A 958 2.68 20.07 50.43
C GLU A 958 3.80 19.10 50.84
N SER A 959 3.48 18.03 51.58
CA SER A 959 4.46 17.00 51.89
C SER A 959 4.66 16.06 50.71
N GLU A 960 5.88 15.57 50.49
CA GLU A 960 6.19 14.63 49.40
C GLU A 960 5.28 13.40 49.41
N ALA A 961 4.89 12.91 50.60
CA ALA A 961 3.94 11.81 50.74
C ALA A 961 2.53 12.15 50.24
N ASP A 962 2.06 13.39 50.44
CA ASP A 962 0.74 13.83 49.94
C ASP A 962 0.77 13.99 48.41
N ARG A 963 1.90 14.47 47.86
CA ARG A 963 2.14 14.54 46.41
C ARG A 963 2.09 13.14 45.81
N LEU A 964 2.85 12.18 46.33
CA LEU A 964 2.89 10.80 45.82
C LEU A 964 1.52 10.11 45.90
N ALA A 965 0.76 10.32 46.99
CA ALA A 965 -0.62 9.83 47.09
C ALA A 965 -1.54 10.42 46.00
N LEU A 966 -1.35 11.70 45.66
CA LEU A 966 -2.08 12.34 44.56
C LEU A 966 -1.66 11.77 43.19
N VAL A 967 -0.38 11.44 42.99
CA VAL A 967 0.10 10.76 41.78
C VAL A 967 -0.61 9.42 41.59
N ASP A 968 -0.64 8.59 42.63
CA ASP A 968 -1.34 7.28 42.57
C ASP A 968 -2.84 7.46 42.30
N PHE A 969 -3.47 8.45 42.91
CA PHE A 969 -4.88 8.74 42.67
C PHE A 969 -5.14 9.17 41.20
N CYS A 970 -4.28 10.03 40.66
CA CYS A 970 -4.33 10.46 39.27
C CYS A 970 -4.09 9.28 38.32
N HIS A 971 -3.18 8.37 38.67
CA HIS A 971 -2.92 7.13 37.94
C HIS A 971 -4.17 6.23 37.91
N VAL A 972 -4.85 6.05 39.04
CA VAL A 972 -6.13 5.31 39.11
C VAL A 972 -7.19 5.93 38.21
N LEU A 973 -7.30 7.26 38.17
CA LEU A 973 -8.28 7.95 37.31
C LEU A 973 -8.00 7.76 35.82
N LEU A 974 -6.73 7.86 35.40
CA LEU A 974 -6.31 7.61 34.00
C LEU A 974 -6.54 6.16 33.56
N ASN A 975 -6.69 5.23 34.50
CA ASN A 975 -7.00 3.81 34.25
C ASN A 975 -8.50 3.50 34.35
N ALA A 976 -9.34 4.49 34.68
CA ALA A 976 -10.77 4.24 34.87
C ALA A 976 -11.45 3.92 33.53
N PRO A 977 -12.39 2.94 33.48
CA PRO A 977 -13.12 2.66 32.25
C PRO A 977 -13.77 3.91 31.63
N ALA A 978 -14.33 4.81 32.44
CA ALA A 978 -14.94 6.05 31.97
C ALA A 978 -13.96 7.00 31.24
N PHE A 979 -12.66 6.88 31.47
CA PHE A 979 -11.65 7.63 30.73
C PHE A 979 -11.46 7.11 29.31
N HIS A 980 -11.56 5.78 29.12
CA HIS A 980 -11.28 5.10 27.85
C HIS A 980 -12.50 4.93 26.94
N TYR A 981 -13.67 5.47 27.29
CA TYR A 981 -14.89 5.42 26.49
C TYR A 981 -15.47 6.83 26.26
N LEU A 982 -16.23 6.98 25.17
CA LEU A 982 -16.91 8.24 24.82
C LEU A 982 -18.07 8.57 25.77
N ASP A 983 -18.87 7.55 26.09
CA ASP A 983 -20.16 7.65 26.81
C ASP A 983 -20.18 6.88 28.13
#